data_AF-A0A2E3Q1D3-F1
#
_entry.id   AF-A0A2E3Q1D3-F1
#
_cell.length_a   1.000
_cell.length_b   1.000
_cell.length_c   1.000
_cell.angle_alpha   90.00
_cell.angle_beta   90.00
_cell.angle_gamma   90.00
#
_symmetry.space_group_name_H-M   'P 1'
#
loop_
_entity.id
_entity.type
_entity.pdbx_description
1 polymer ?
#
loop_
_entity_poly.entity_id
_entity_poly.type
_entity_poly.pdbx_seq_one_letter_code
_entity_poly.pdbx_strand_id
1 'polypeptide(L)'
;MNDMSIPCLDPKPRFVRMAALAALSGLWLAGPAQASEEWRWMAEGTEIVPADGNALGVDSRPVPRKEANHGLSLSGRGTPFVVAPRVDGIDGGMPTDAITLEAWVAIDMATRWGGVIGAIQDNANAETGILLGYEGERPAFALASTGVDDADGMITYLLADRPWTEGRWHHLVGTYDGSVMRIYVDGELAGESREQSGPIRYAGDEPLAIGGYLDRNEDHGLDGRIKEVAIIPRAIGADEVRRRFARHADLAALPPEVDNTLEWMVEPFLCWPATDAMSVVAESTRPCSMEVRVRDEFGRFFETFRSEEREKIHEFRITGLEPNTKYFYRVVANVGGQELDGGLKTFRTAARRGDPFTFVAIGDTQSQPQVVKRIADLAYETRPSLLVHAGDLVTTGGDKSHWVNHFFPNMRPLIDRVAIMPVLGNHEQDAQLYYDYMSLPDPERWYTFSYGDADFFMIDGNRSLKDRSEQLEWLDAALAASDAEWKFAILHQPPWTSDSNDYGDTLKTSSRRGDMNARNITSTLEKHGVDICFSGHVHDYERTFPLIDGDVVPWDEGGVIYVTTAGGGGSLEDFDPANTTFGHRKARRHHFVYCGIHDGILEFQAMDENGRLFDVLSLDKRDGRRSVARAAREGVEIAPRTPTWRDAPAD
;
A
#
# COMPACT_ATOMS: atom_id res chain seq x y z
N MET A 1 -0.24 -66.73 -5.67
CA MET A 1 -1.61 -66.87 -6.21
C MET A 1 -2.21 -65.48 -6.29
N ASN A 2 -2.28 -64.73 -7.39
CA ASN A 2 -1.71 -64.70 -8.74
C ASN A 2 -1.37 -63.20 -8.92
N ASP A 3 -0.15 -62.74 -9.19
CA ASP A 3 0.82 -62.99 -10.26
C ASP A 3 0.43 -62.42 -11.64
N MET A 4 1.45 -61.87 -12.30
CA MET A 4 1.59 -61.26 -13.63
C MET A 4 1.39 -59.74 -13.76
N SER A 5 2.28 -58.94 -14.36
CA SER A 5 3.72 -59.00 -14.69
C SER A 5 4.05 -57.71 -15.47
N ILE A 6 5.15 -57.05 -15.12
CA ILE A 6 5.82 -55.91 -15.79
C ILE A 6 6.52 -56.46 -17.08
N PRO A 7 6.71 -55.73 -18.22
CA PRO A 7 7.82 -54.76 -18.34
C PRO A 7 7.74 -53.55 -19.30
N CYS A 8 8.60 -52.58 -18.97
CA CYS A 8 9.08 -51.41 -19.71
C CYS A 8 9.48 -51.66 -21.17
N LEU A 9 9.47 -50.58 -21.99
CA LEU A 9 10.59 -50.07 -22.80
C LEU A 9 10.19 -48.78 -23.59
N ASP A 10 10.98 -47.71 -23.44
CA ASP A 10 11.11 -46.53 -24.34
C ASP A 10 12.14 -46.87 -25.47
N PRO A 11 12.44 -46.09 -26.56
CA PRO A 11 12.08 -44.70 -26.92
C PRO A 11 11.76 -44.41 -28.44
N LYS A 12 11.49 -43.12 -28.76
CA LYS A 12 11.30 -42.36 -30.05
C LYS A 12 12.15 -42.78 -31.29
N PRO A 13 12.08 -42.11 -32.47
CA PRO A 13 10.99 -41.60 -33.34
C PRO A 13 11.11 -42.12 -34.81
N ARG A 14 10.15 -41.84 -35.71
CA ARG A 14 10.31 -42.09 -37.17
C ARG A 14 10.05 -40.84 -38.01
N PHE A 15 11.12 -40.37 -38.65
CA PHE A 15 11.11 -39.52 -39.83
C PHE A 15 10.74 -40.34 -41.07
N VAL A 16 9.86 -39.82 -41.93
CA VAL A 16 9.86 -40.11 -43.38
C VAL A 16 9.64 -38.80 -44.14
N ARG A 17 10.61 -38.46 -44.98
CA ARG A 17 10.56 -37.42 -46.03
C ARG A 17 9.83 -37.96 -47.26
N MET A 18 9.06 -37.11 -47.93
CA MET A 18 8.82 -37.01 -49.39
C MET A 18 7.75 -35.93 -49.60
N ALA A 19 7.72 -35.08 -50.61
CA ALA A 19 8.63 -34.63 -51.64
C ALA A 19 7.99 -33.34 -52.20
N ALA A 20 8.79 -32.38 -52.63
CA ALA A 20 8.33 -31.16 -53.26
C ALA A 20 7.74 -31.45 -54.65
N LEU A 21 6.59 -30.86 -54.97
CA LEU A 21 6.19 -30.53 -56.34
C LEU A 21 5.53 -29.15 -56.33
N ALA A 22 6.15 -28.21 -57.02
CA ALA A 22 5.62 -26.89 -57.31
C ALA A 22 4.78 -26.95 -58.60
N ALA A 23 3.60 -26.33 -58.57
CA ALA A 23 2.90 -25.87 -59.78
C ALA A 23 1.94 -24.71 -59.44
N LEU A 24 2.45 -23.50 -59.69
CA LEU A 24 1.83 -22.37 -60.38
C LEU A 24 0.38 -21.92 -60.09
N SER A 25 0.34 -20.69 -59.55
CA SER A 25 -0.45 -19.53 -59.99
C SER A 25 -1.97 -19.53 -59.80
N GLY A 26 -2.39 -18.83 -58.75
CA GLY A 26 -3.63 -18.08 -58.69
C GLY A 26 -3.40 -16.85 -57.82
N LEU A 27 -3.04 -15.72 -58.42
CA LEU A 27 -3.06 -14.42 -57.76
C LEU A 27 -4.51 -14.14 -57.33
N TRP A 28 -4.77 -14.16 -56.03
CA TRP A 28 -5.62 -13.17 -55.41
C TRP A 28 -4.75 -12.44 -54.41
N LEU A 29 -4.50 -11.16 -54.67
CA LEU A 29 -4.02 -10.22 -53.67
C LEU A 29 -5.09 -10.17 -52.58
N ALA A 30 -4.92 -10.95 -51.52
CA ALA A 30 -5.53 -10.63 -50.25
C ALA A 30 -4.88 -9.33 -49.80
N GLY A 31 -5.63 -8.23 -49.90
CA GLY A 31 -5.28 -7.00 -49.17
C GLY A 31 -5.18 -7.30 -47.66
N PRO A 32 -4.60 -6.39 -46.87
CA PRO A 32 -4.55 -6.57 -45.43
C PRO A 32 -5.97 -6.81 -44.92
N ALA A 33 -6.16 -7.87 -44.12
CA ALA A 33 -7.42 -8.15 -43.47
C ALA A 33 -7.82 -6.92 -42.67
N GLN A 34 -8.94 -6.32 -43.09
CA GLN A 34 -9.54 -5.14 -42.49
C GLN A 34 -9.97 -5.51 -41.06
N ALA A 35 -9.47 -4.79 -40.05
CA ALA A 35 -9.91 -4.90 -38.67
C ALA A 35 -11.39 -4.48 -38.58
N SER A 36 -12.30 -5.43 -38.81
CA SER A 36 -13.75 -5.17 -38.91
C SER A 36 -14.51 -5.50 -37.63
N GLU A 37 -13.85 -5.84 -36.52
CA GLU A 37 -14.52 -6.38 -35.35
C GLU A 37 -14.42 -5.42 -34.15
N GLU A 38 -15.59 -5.00 -33.68
CA GLU A 38 -15.80 -4.26 -32.42
C GLU A 38 -15.54 -5.20 -31.24
N TRP A 39 -14.83 -4.70 -30.22
CA TRP A 39 -14.75 -5.37 -28.93
C TRP A 39 -15.85 -4.83 -28.04
N ARG A 40 -16.73 -5.70 -27.57
CA ARG A 40 -17.85 -5.33 -26.69
C ARG A 40 -17.89 -6.25 -25.48
N TRP A 41 -18.06 -5.65 -24.31
CA TRP A 41 -18.28 -6.35 -23.05
C TRP A 41 -19.58 -5.91 -22.39
N MET A 42 -20.23 -6.82 -21.67
CA MET A 42 -21.46 -6.57 -20.94
C MET A 42 -21.34 -7.03 -19.49
N ALA A 43 -22.06 -6.34 -18.61
CA ALA A 43 -22.25 -6.79 -17.25
C ALA A 43 -23.21 -7.98 -17.19
N GLU A 44 -22.74 -9.09 -16.61
CA GLU A 44 -23.52 -10.29 -16.31
C GLU A 44 -23.28 -10.70 -14.85
N GLY A 45 -24.30 -10.53 -13.99
CA GLY A 45 -24.18 -10.75 -12.56
C GLY A 45 -23.11 -9.87 -11.93
N THR A 46 -22.02 -10.49 -11.45
CA THR A 46 -20.87 -9.81 -10.86
C THR A 46 -19.65 -9.71 -11.79
N GLU A 47 -19.78 -10.06 -13.07
CA GLU A 47 -18.66 -10.09 -14.03
C GLU A 47 -18.89 -9.15 -15.23
N ILE A 48 -17.79 -8.82 -15.89
CA ILE A 48 -17.78 -8.22 -17.24
C ILE A 48 -17.34 -9.29 -18.22
N VAL A 49 -18.22 -9.63 -19.17
CA VAL A 49 -17.99 -10.73 -20.11
C VAL A 49 -18.01 -10.26 -21.58
N PRO A 50 -17.21 -10.86 -22.47
CA PRO A 50 -17.30 -10.63 -23.91
C PRO A 50 -18.72 -10.90 -24.44
N ALA A 51 -19.29 -9.95 -25.19
CA ALA A 51 -20.67 -10.06 -25.65
C ALA A 51 -20.85 -11.06 -26.81
N ASP A 52 -19.88 -11.13 -27.73
CA ASP A 52 -20.03 -11.86 -29.01
C ASP A 52 -18.83 -12.78 -29.34
N GLY A 53 -18.01 -13.16 -28.34
CA GLY A 53 -16.83 -14.04 -28.51
C GLY A 53 -15.61 -13.38 -29.20
N ASN A 54 -15.77 -12.16 -29.71
CA ASN A 54 -14.73 -11.39 -30.40
C ASN A 54 -13.93 -10.44 -29.49
N ALA A 55 -14.33 -10.30 -28.23
CA ALA A 55 -13.62 -9.46 -27.25
C ALA A 55 -12.66 -10.30 -26.39
N LEU A 56 -11.58 -9.68 -25.92
CA LEU A 56 -10.58 -10.32 -25.07
C LEU A 56 -11.20 -10.80 -23.75
N GLY A 57 -10.71 -11.94 -23.25
CA GLY A 57 -11.05 -12.44 -21.92
C GLY A 57 -10.59 -11.46 -20.83
N VAL A 58 -11.35 -11.38 -19.74
CA VAL A 58 -11.11 -10.43 -18.65
C VAL A 58 -10.57 -11.20 -17.45
N ASP A 59 -9.43 -10.77 -16.90
CA ASP A 59 -8.93 -11.32 -15.63
C ASP A 59 -9.61 -10.62 -14.46
N SER A 60 -10.30 -11.38 -13.62
CA SER A 60 -11.03 -10.85 -12.46
C SER A 60 -10.09 -10.72 -11.27
N ARG A 61 -9.68 -9.49 -10.95
CA ARG A 61 -9.09 -9.18 -9.63
C ARG A 61 -10.20 -8.98 -8.59
N PRO A 62 -9.93 -9.12 -7.28
CA PRO A 62 -10.94 -8.99 -6.25
C PRO A 62 -11.44 -7.54 -6.13
N VAL A 63 -12.63 -7.28 -6.67
CA VAL A 63 -13.38 -6.03 -6.52
C VAL A 63 -14.61 -6.32 -5.65
N PRO A 64 -14.90 -5.55 -4.59
CA PRO A 64 -16.19 -5.58 -3.93
C PRO A 64 -17.28 -5.20 -4.94
N ARG A 65 -18.10 -6.17 -5.29
CA ARG A 65 -19.06 -6.09 -6.39
C ARG A 65 -20.36 -6.73 -6.01
N LYS A 66 -21.45 -6.15 -6.49
CA LYS A 66 -22.78 -6.72 -6.34
C LYS A 66 -23.55 -6.53 -7.63
N GLU A 67 -24.45 -7.48 -7.88
CA GLU A 67 -25.46 -7.31 -8.90
C GLU A 67 -26.31 -6.09 -8.53
N ALA A 68 -26.46 -5.16 -9.48
CA ALA A 68 -27.33 -4.02 -9.35
C ALA A 68 -28.46 -4.11 -10.38
N ASN A 69 -29.55 -3.40 -10.12
CA ASN A 69 -30.60 -3.27 -11.12
C ASN A 69 -29.99 -2.69 -12.40
N HIS A 70 -30.08 -3.47 -13.49
CA HIS A 70 -29.63 -3.08 -14.81
C HIS A 70 -28.11 -2.90 -15.00
N GLY A 71 -27.24 -3.51 -14.18
CA GLY A 71 -25.79 -3.49 -14.39
C GLY A 71 -24.96 -4.11 -13.27
N LEU A 72 -23.64 -3.94 -13.37
CA LEU A 72 -22.65 -4.28 -12.35
C LEU A 72 -22.36 -3.07 -11.49
N SER A 73 -22.50 -3.18 -10.16
CA SER A 73 -22.08 -2.11 -9.23
C SER A 73 -20.64 -2.33 -8.75
N LEU A 74 -19.87 -1.26 -8.81
CA LEU A 74 -18.48 -1.15 -8.39
C LEU A 74 -18.40 -0.11 -7.28
N SER A 75 -17.72 -0.43 -6.19
CA SER A 75 -17.70 0.41 -4.99
C SER A 75 -16.54 1.42 -4.95
N GLY A 76 -15.85 1.64 -6.07
CA GLY A 76 -14.59 2.40 -6.12
C GLY A 76 -13.40 1.75 -5.40
N ARG A 77 -13.56 0.53 -4.85
CA ARG A 77 -12.51 -0.21 -4.11
C ARG A 77 -12.00 -1.38 -4.94
N GLY A 78 -10.71 -1.69 -4.81
CA GLY A 78 -10.04 -2.73 -5.59
C GLY A 78 -9.67 -2.29 -7.02
N THR A 79 -8.83 -3.10 -7.66
CA THR A 79 -8.31 -2.82 -9.01
C THR A 79 -9.39 -3.04 -10.08
N PRO A 80 -9.48 -2.18 -11.12
CA PRO A 80 -10.32 -2.38 -12.29
C PRO A 80 -10.16 -3.75 -12.95
N PHE A 81 -11.14 -4.12 -13.78
CA PHE A 81 -11.07 -5.33 -14.59
C PHE A 81 -9.97 -5.19 -15.64
N VAL A 82 -8.93 -6.00 -15.54
CA VAL A 82 -7.81 -5.99 -16.50
C VAL A 82 -8.18 -6.90 -17.67
N VAL A 83 -8.38 -6.27 -18.83
CA VAL A 83 -8.64 -6.96 -20.10
C VAL A 83 -7.34 -7.47 -20.72
N ALA A 84 -6.30 -6.63 -20.68
CA ALA A 84 -4.95 -7.00 -21.08
C ALA A 84 -3.96 -6.29 -20.15
N PRO A 85 -2.95 -6.98 -19.58
CA PRO A 85 -1.97 -6.35 -18.72
C PRO A 85 -1.04 -5.37 -19.46
N ARG A 86 -0.93 -5.53 -20.79
CA ARG A 86 -0.16 -4.67 -21.70
C ARG A 86 -0.84 -4.63 -23.06
N VAL A 87 -0.99 -3.45 -23.67
CA VAL A 87 -1.60 -3.31 -25.01
C VAL A 87 -0.74 -3.89 -26.13
N ASP A 88 0.58 -3.98 -25.96
CA ASP A 88 1.48 -4.65 -26.93
C ASP A 88 1.31 -6.17 -27.00
N GLY A 89 0.66 -6.76 -25.99
CA GLY A 89 0.30 -8.17 -25.94
C GLY A 89 -1.02 -8.51 -26.63
N ILE A 90 -1.74 -7.52 -27.17
CA ILE A 90 -3.03 -7.73 -27.83
C ILE A 90 -2.81 -8.18 -29.28
N ASP A 91 -3.33 -9.35 -29.64
CA ASP A 91 -3.31 -9.84 -31.03
C ASP A 91 -4.04 -8.87 -31.97
N GLY A 92 -3.36 -8.39 -33.00
CA GLY A 92 -3.88 -7.37 -33.92
C GLY A 92 -3.67 -5.93 -33.46
N GLY A 93 -3.20 -5.71 -32.22
CA GLY A 93 -2.88 -4.41 -31.65
C GLY A 93 -4.08 -3.52 -31.35
N MET A 94 -3.82 -2.40 -30.69
CA MET A 94 -4.81 -1.33 -30.48
C MET A 94 -5.02 -0.52 -31.77
N PRO A 95 -6.23 0.01 -32.04
CA PRO A 95 -6.46 0.91 -33.17
C PRO A 95 -5.65 2.20 -33.04
N THR A 96 -4.95 2.61 -34.11
CA THR A 96 -4.11 3.81 -34.12
C THR A 96 -4.67 4.96 -34.96
N ASP A 97 -5.38 4.67 -36.05
CA ASP A 97 -5.77 5.71 -37.02
C ASP A 97 -7.08 6.40 -36.65
N ALA A 98 -8.01 5.64 -36.07
CA ALA A 98 -9.30 6.11 -35.60
C ALA A 98 -9.89 5.16 -34.57
N ILE A 99 -10.67 5.67 -33.63
CA ILE A 99 -11.25 4.88 -32.56
C ILE A 99 -12.57 5.47 -32.06
N THR A 100 -13.42 4.61 -31.51
CA THR A 100 -14.51 5.00 -30.63
C THR A 100 -14.43 4.19 -29.34
N LEU A 101 -14.49 4.88 -28.20
CA LEU A 101 -14.79 4.29 -26.90
C LEU A 101 -16.25 4.58 -26.56
N GLU A 102 -16.98 3.58 -26.10
CA GLU A 102 -18.39 3.70 -25.72
C GLU A 102 -18.65 3.03 -24.38
N ALA A 103 -19.48 3.65 -23.55
CA ALA A 103 -19.95 3.07 -22.30
C ALA A 103 -21.39 3.47 -21.96
N TRP A 104 -22.11 2.53 -21.35
CA TRP A 104 -23.27 2.80 -20.52
C TRP A 104 -22.85 2.73 -19.06
N VAL A 105 -22.87 3.88 -18.39
CA VAL A 105 -22.31 4.06 -17.04
C VAL A 105 -23.19 4.99 -16.20
N ALA A 106 -23.27 4.73 -14.90
CA ALA A 106 -23.77 5.67 -13.90
C ALA A 106 -22.66 5.93 -12.87
N ILE A 107 -22.40 7.19 -12.53
CA ILE A 107 -21.37 7.56 -11.55
C ILE A 107 -22.05 7.84 -10.22
N ASP A 108 -21.72 7.08 -9.19
CA ASP A 108 -22.31 7.24 -7.86
C ASP A 108 -21.50 8.23 -7.01
N MET A 109 -20.17 8.22 -7.15
CA MET A 109 -19.28 9.21 -6.53
C MET A 109 -18.09 9.52 -7.45
N ALA A 110 -17.98 10.77 -7.90
CA ALA A 110 -16.87 11.19 -8.74
C ALA A 110 -15.61 11.53 -7.92
N THR A 111 -14.46 11.05 -8.39
CA THR A 111 -13.11 11.47 -7.97
C THR A 111 -12.58 12.57 -8.88
N ARG A 112 -11.44 13.19 -8.53
CA ARG A 112 -10.81 14.19 -9.40
C ARG A 112 -10.48 13.61 -10.78
N TRP A 113 -9.94 12.40 -10.82
CA TRP A 113 -9.67 11.64 -12.05
C TRP A 113 -10.33 10.27 -11.94
N GLY A 114 -11.00 9.82 -12.99
CA GLY A 114 -11.57 8.48 -13.02
C GLY A 114 -11.81 7.96 -14.43
N GLY A 115 -11.84 6.63 -14.53
CA GLY A 115 -11.91 5.90 -15.79
C GLY A 115 -13.09 4.95 -15.86
N VAL A 116 -13.57 4.69 -17.07
CA VAL A 116 -14.59 3.68 -17.37
C VAL A 116 -14.00 2.59 -18.25
N ILE A 117 -13.32 2.98 -19.33
CA ILE A 117 -12.55 2.07 -20.19
C ILE A 117 -11.38 2.81 -20.81
N GLY A 118 -10.18 2.22 -20.78
CA GLY A 118 -9.00 2.86 -21.34
C GLY A 118 -7.73 2.03 -21.19
N ALA A 119 -6.71 2.47 -21.92
CA ALA A 119 -5.33 2.04 -21.76
C ALA A 119 -4.50 3.32 -21.80
N ILE A 120 -4.12 3.83 -20.63
CA ILE A 120 -3.55 5.16 -20.44
C ILE A 120 -2.25 5.06 -19.64
N GLN A 121 -1.36 6.01 -19.89
CA GLN A 121 -0.20 6.27 -19.07
C GLN A 121 -0.04 7.77 -18.93
N ASP A 122 -0.10 8.30 -17.70
CA ASP A 122 0.00 9.74 -17.43
C ASP A 122 1.05 10.00 -16.34
N ASN A 123 2.33 9.82 -16.70
CA ASN A 123 3.43 9.99 -15.78
C ASN A 123 4.51 10.84 -16.42
N ALA A 124 4.62 12.11 -16.00
CA ALA A 124 5.68 13.13 -16.16
C ALA A 124 6.68 13.03 -17.35
N ASN A 125 7.28 11.88 -17.62
CA ASN A 125 8.29 11.64 -18.66
C ASN A 125 7.72 11.02 -19.95
N ALA A 126 6.48 10.49 -19.95
CA ALA A 126 5.77 10.03 -21.14
C ALA A 126 4.27 9.90 -20.87
N GLU A 127 3.48 10.60 -21.66
CA GLU A 127 2.02 10.49 -21.64
C GLU A 127 1.56 9.73 -22.91
N THR A 128 0.76 8.67 -22.74
CA THR A 128 0.32 7.82 -23.86
C THR A 128 -1.07 7.23 -23.65
N GLY A 129 -1.70 6.84 -24.75
CA GLY A 129 -2.89 6.01 -24.74
C GLY A 129 -4.21 6.78 -24.86
N ILE A 130 -5.27 6.15 -24.35
CA ILE A 130 -6.66 6.59 -24.46
C ILE A 130 -7.45 6.31 -23.18
N LEU A 131 -8.43 7.15 -22.88
CA LEU A 131 -9.35 6.92 -21.77
C LEU A 131 -10.73 7.51 -22.07
N LEU A 132 -11.77 6.73 -21.79
CA LEU A 132 -13.13 7.24 -21.59
C LEU A 132 -13.41 7.25 -20.09
N GLY A 133 -13.70 8.42 -19.53
CA GLY A 133 -13.72 8.62 -18.08
C GLY A 133 -14.32 9.97 -17.68
N TYR A 134 -13.75 10.59 -16.66
CA TYR A 134 -14.19 11.88 -16.14
C TYR A 134 -13.07 12.62 -15.40
N GLU A 135 -13.19 13.95 -15.37
CA GLU A 135 -12.46 14.82 -14.45
C GLU A 135 -13.47 15.54 -13.53
N GLY A 136 -13.43 15.20 -12.24
CA GLY A 136 -14.44 15.64 -11.28
C GLY A 136 -15.84 15.30 -11.79
N GLU A 137 -16.71 16.31 -11.88
CA GLU A 137 -18.10 16.12 -12.30
C GLU A 137 -18.30 16.01 -13.83
N ARG A 138 -17.24 16.13 -14.64
CA ARG A 138 -17.37 16.22 -16.11
C ARG A 138 -16.89 14.97 -16.83
N PRO A 139 -17.70 14.41 -17.76
CA PRO A 139 -17.23 13.38 -18.69
C PRO A 139 -16.00 13.84 -19.46
N ALA A 140 -15.06 12.93 -19.66
CA ALA A 140 -13.81 13.19 -20.36
C ALA A 140 -13.50 12.09 -21.38
N PHE A 141 -12.91 12.50 -22.50
CA PHE A 141 -12.26 11.60 -23.46
C PHE A 141 -10.81 12.05 -23.61
N ALA A 142 -9.89 11.23 -23.11
CA ALA A 142 -8.46 11.51 -23.11
C ALA A 142 -7.76 10.74 -24.23
N LEU A 143 -6.78 11.38 -24.88
CA LEU A 143 -5.99 10.77 -25.95
C LEU A 143 -4.65 11.48 -26.13
N ALA A 144 -3.60 10.71 -26.39
CA ALA A 144 -2.32 11.19 -26.92
C ALA A 144 -2.11 10.71 -28.37
N SER A 145 -1.53 11.56 -29.21
CA SER A 145 -1.21 11.25 -30.61
C SER A 145 0.23 11.57 -30.97
N THR A 146 0.73 11.03 -32.08
CA THR A 146 2.11 11.27 -32.54
C THR A 146 2.25 12.44 -33.50
N GLY A 147 1.15 13.10 -33.88
CA GLY A 147 1.17 14.21 -34.84
C GLY A 147 1.21 15.61 -34.20
N VAL A 148 1.24 15.67 -32.87
CA VAL A 148 1.54 16.90 -32.11
C VAL A 148 3.05 16.91 -31.81
N ASP A 149 3.71 18.05 -32.03
CA ASP A 149 5.14 18.22 -31.74
C ASP A 149 5.33 18.60 -30.27
N ASP A 150 5.06 17.64 -29.38
CA ASP A 150 5.36 17.68 -27.96
C ASP A 150 6.36 16.55 -27.64
N ALA A 151 7.53 16.91 -27.10
CA ALA A 151 8.66 15.98 -26.96
C ALA A 151 8.34 14.75 -26.08
N ASP A 152 7.28 14.82 -25.29
CA ASP A 152 6.84 13.91 -24.23
C ASP A 152 5.46 13.26 -24.50
N GLY A 153 4.63 13.79 -25.40
CA GLY A 153 3.35 13.18 -25.80
C GLY A 153 2.14 13.58 -24.98
N MET A 154 1.93 14.87 -24.70
CA MET A 154 0.89 15.37 -23.80
C MET A 154 -0.50 14.79 -24.14
N ILE A 155 -1.19 14.27 -23.14
CA ILE A 155 -2.59 13.84 -23.24
C ILE A 155 -3.49 15.07 -23.27
N THR A 156 -4.39 15.10 -24.26
CA THR A 156 -5.51 16.03 -24.24
C THR A 156 -6.70 15.39 -23.54
N TYR A 157 -7.16 15.99 -22.44
CA TYR A 157 -8.44 15.67 -21.80
C TYR A 157 -9.58 16.52 -22.39
N LEU A 158 -10.33 15.97 -23.35
CA LEU A 158 -11.53 16.63 -23.88
C LEU A 158 -12.70 16.47 -22.91
N LEU A 159 -13.01 17.55 -22.18
CA LEU A 159 -14.17 17.59 -21.28
C LEU A 159 -15.47 17.86 -22.04
N ALA A 160 -16.55 17.20 -21.62
CA ALA A 160 -17.90 17.57 -22.03
C ALA A 160 -18.31 18.95 -21.49
N ASP A 161 -19.14 19.66 -22.25
CA ASP A 161 -19.71 20.97 -21.91
C ASP A 161 -20.71 20.96 -20.75
N ARG A 162 -21.04 19.76 -20.25
CA ARG A 162 -22.03 19.53 -19.19
C ARG A 162 -21.53 18.44 -18.21
N PRO A 163 -21.82 18.58 -16.91
CA PRO A 163 -21.49 17.55 -15.92
C PRO A 163 -22.41 16.34 -16.04
N TRP A 164 -22.01 15.22 -15.44
CA TRP A 164 -22.91 14.10 -15.19
C TRP A 164 -23.99 14.47 -14.17
N THR A 165 -25.03 13.65 -14.08
CA THR A 165 -25.93 13.64 -12.92
C THR A 165 -25.62 12.41 -12.08
N GLU A 166 -25.23 12.60 -10.82
CA GLU A 166 -24.89 11.49 -9.90
C GLU A 166 -26.00 10.44 -9.85
N GLY A 167 -25.61 9.17 -9.93
CA GLY A 167 -26.49 8.00 -9.93
C GLY A 167 -27.34 7.83 -11.20
N ARG A 168 -27.28 8.74 -12.16
CA ARG A 168 -28.02 8.62 -13.43
C ARG A 168 -27.23 7.81 -14.44
N TRP A 169 -27.91 6.90 -15.15
CA TRP A 169 -27.34 6.25 -16.32
C TRP A 169 -27.13 7.25 -17.45
N HIS A 170 -25.94 7.21 -18.01
CA HIS A 170 -25.55 7.99 -19.16
C HIS A 170 -24.91 7.11 -20.23
N HIS A 171 -25.13 7.51 -21.48
CA HIS A 171 -24.42 6.95 -22.63
C HIS A 171 -23.27 7.89 -22.98
N LEU A 172 -22.04 7.42 -22.78
CA LEU A 172 -20.85 8.19 -23.08
C LEU A 172 -20.12 7.60 -24.29
N VAL A 173 -19.76 8.47 -25.23
CA VAL A 173 -19.01 8.07 -26.43
C VAL A 173 -17.91 9.07 -26.72
N GLY A 174 -16.66 8.61 -26.74
CA GLY A 174 -15.50 9.34 -27.24
C GLY A 174 -15.12 8.84 -28.62
N THR A 175 -14.99 9.72 -29.62
CA THR A 175 -14.57 9.35 -30.98
C THR A 175 -13.36 10.16 -31.41
N TYR A 176 -12.42 9.52 -32.10
CA TYR A 176 -11.29 10.17 -32.74
C TYR A 176 -11.11 9.66 -34.17
N ASP A 177 -11.08 10.58 -35.14
CA ASP A 177 -11.00 10.27 -36.58
C ASP A 177 -9.59 10.42 -37.17
N GLY A 178 -8.57 10.55 -36.31
CA GLY A 178 -7.19 10.88 -36.71
C GLY A 178 -6.93 12.39 -36.78
N SER A 179 -7.96 13.23 -36.63
CA SER A 179 -7.82 14.69 -36.70
C SER A 179 -8.71 15.47 -35.74
N VAL A 180 -9.82 14.89 -35.29
CA VAL A 180 -10.79 15.53 -34.39
C VAL A 180 -11.21 14.55 -33.31
N MET A 181 -11.06 14.97 -32.06
CA MET A 181 -11.65 14.33 -30.90
C MET A 181 -13.07 14.85 -30.71
N ARG A 182 -14.02 13.98 -30.38
CA ARG A 182 -15.39 14.36 -30.01
C ARG A 182 -15.84 13.54 -28.82
N ILE A 183 -16.62 14.15 -27.95
CA ILE A 183 -17.29 13.48 -26.84
C ILE A 183 -18.80 13.72 -26.96
N TYR A 184 -19.57 12.64 -26.80
CA TYR A 184 -21.02 12.65 -26.84
C TYR A 184 -21.58 12.13 -25.52
N VAL A 185 -22.61 12.80 -25.03
CA VAL A 185 -23.35 12.40 -23.82
C VAL A 185 -24.83 12.23 -24.21
N ASP A 186 -25.39 11.07 -23.88
CA ASP A 186 -26.80 10.72 -24.11
C ASP A 186 -27.24 10.91 -25.59
N GLY A 187 -26.35 10.56 -26.52
CA GLY A 187 -26.61 10.67 -27.96
C GLY A 187 -26.35 12.04 -28.58
N GLU A 188 -25.98 13.05 -27.80
CA GLU A 188 -25.73 14.42 -28.24
C GLU A 188 -24.24 14.79 -28.18
N LEU A 189 -23.78 15.63 -29.10
CA LEU A 189 -22.40 16.15 -29.07
C LEU A 189 -22.25 17.08 -27.86
N ALA A 190 -21.26 16.81 -27.00
CA ALA A 190 -20.98 17.56 -25.80
C ALA A 190 -19.59 18.24 -25.82
N GLY A 191 -18.74 17.92 -26.79
CA GLY A 191 -17.47 18.61 -26.97
C GLY A 191 -16.71 18.15 -28.21
N GLU A 192 -15.84 19.00 -28.73
CA GLU A 192 -14.90 18.67 -29.80
C GLU A 192 -13.54 19.37 -29.61
N SER A 193 -12.47 18.73 -30.06
CA SER A 193 -11.12 19.29 -30.05
C SER A 193 -10.32 18.84 -31.26
N ARG A 194 -9.37 19.69 -31.68
CA ARG A 194 -8.38 19.43 -32.74
C ARG A 194 -6.94 19.53 -32.23
N GLU A 195 -6.76 19.52 -30.90
CA GLU A 195 -5.44 19.61 -30.28
C GLU A 195 -4.57 18.40 -30.63
N GLN A 196 -5.17 17.22 -30.74
CA GLN A 196 -4.50 15.98 -31.16
C GLN A 196 -4.75 15.69 -32.64
N SER A 197 -3.73 15.17 -33.34
CA SER A 197 -3.80 14.79 -34.75
C SER A 197 -2.80 13.67 -35.09
N GLY A 198 -3.11 12.85 -36.08
CA GLY A 198 -2.28 11.71 -36.48
C GLY A 198 -2.54 10.43 -35.68
N PRO A 199 -1.64 9.42 -35.80
CA PRO A 199 -1.81 8.15 -35.10
C PRO A 199 -1.85 8.31 -33.58
N ILE A 200 -2.71 7.53 -32.92
CA ILE A 200 -2.74 7.40 -31.47
C ILE A 200 -1.40 6.84 -30.98
N ARG A 201 -0.88 7.43 -29.90
CA ARG A 201 0.41 7.07 -29.31
C ARG A 201 0.20 6.04 -28.21
N TYR A 202 0.83 4.88 -28.34
CA TYR A 202 0.94 3.85 -27.29
C TYR A 202 2.41 3.54 -27.02
N ALA A 203 2.79 3.37 -25.76
CA ALA A 203 4.09 2.90 -25.31
C ALA A 203 4.21 1.37 -25.37
N GLY A 204 3.07 0.67 -25.29
CA GLY A 204 2.95 -0.78 -25.37
C GLY A 204 2.67 -1.45 -24.03
N ASP A 205 3.10 -0.86 -22.92
CA ASP A 205 2.99 -1.46 -21.60
C ASP A 205 1.80 -0.97 -20.77
N GLU A 206 0.94 -0.13 -21.35
CA GLU A 206 -0.29 0.33 -20.71
C GLU A 206 -1.24 -0.84 -20.48
N PRO A 207 -1.82 -0.99 -19.28
CA PRO A 207 -2.87 -1.97 -19.03
C PRO A 207 -4.18 -1.50 -19.68
N LEU A 208 -4.86 -2.39 -20.40
CA LEU A 208 -6.23 -2.14 -20.85
C LEU A 208 -7.20 -2.56 -19.75
N ALA A 209 -7.96 -1.59 -19.24
CA ALA A 209 -8.83 -1.79 -18.08
C ALA A 209 -10.28 -1.31 -18.31
N ILE A 210 -11.22 -1.94 -17.59
CA ILE A 210 -12.63 -1.55 -17.50
C ILE A 210 -12.97 -1.32 -16.02
N GLY A 211 -13.71 -0.25 -15.72
CA GLY A 211 -14.19 0.05 -14.37
C GLY A 211 -13.19 0.79 -13.49
N GLY A 212 -12.32 1.59 -14.08
CA GLY A 212 -11.52 2.59 -13.38
C GLY A 212 -10.43 3.20 -14.23
N TYR A 213 -9.67 4.10 -13.62
CA TYR A 213 -8.43 4.64 -14.15
C TYR A 213 -7.29 3.76 -13.64
N LEU A 214 -6.50 3.18 -14.55
CA LEU A 214 -5.39 2.31 -14.20
C LEU A 214 -4.19 2.62 -15.07
N ASP A 215 -3.08 2.99 -14.44
CA ASP A 215 -1.78 3.09 -15.09
C ASP A 215 -0.68 2.44 -14.21
N ARG A 216 0.60 2.79 -14.39
CA ARG A 216 1.73 2.19 -13.64
C ARG A 216 1.73 2.48 -12.14
N ASN A 217 1.19 3.60 -11.69
CA ASN A 217 1.26 4.04 -10.29
C ASN A 217 -0.06 4.58 -9.75
N GLU A 218 -1.09 4.71 -10.58
CA GLU A 218 -2.44 5.11 -10.18
C GLU A 218 -3.43 3.96 -10.40
N ASP A 219 -4.20 3.65 -9.36
CA ASP A 219 -5.30 2.67 -9.38
C ASP A 219 -6.56 3.31 -8.76
N HIS A 220 -7.40 3.91 -9.60
CA HIS A 220 -8.65 4.53 -9.19
C HIS A 220 -9.85 3.75 -9.73
N GLY A 221 -10.36 2.84 -8.91
CA GLY A 221 -11.59 2.10 -9.20
C GLY A 221 -12.80 3.03 -9.35
N LEU A 222 -13.72 2.66 -10.26
CA LEU A 222 -14.97 3.36 -10.47
C LEU A 222 -15.94 3.13 -9.29
N ASP A 223 -16.48 4.21 -8.71
CA ASP A 223 -17.63 4.15 -7.81
C ASP A 223 -18.91 4.47 -8.60
N GLY A 224 -19.66 3.42 -8.94
CA GLY A 224 -20.79 3.52 -9.85
C GLY A 224 -21.23 2.20 -10.44
N ARG A 225 -21.91 2.28 -11.58
CA ARG A 225 -22.49 1.12 -12.27
C ARG A 225 -22.12 1.08 -13.74
N ILE A 226 -21.81 -0.10 -14.26
CA ILE A 226 -21.51 -0.35 -15.67
C ILE A 226 -22.52 -1.35 -16.23
N LYS A 227 -23.05 -1.07 -17.42
CA LYS A 227 -23.90 -2.02 -18.16
C LYS A 227 -23.18 -2.63 -19.36
N GLU A 228 -22.58 -1.78 -20.18
CA GLU A 228 -21.99 -2.15 -21.46
C GLU A 228 -20.81 -1.23 -21.75
N VAL A 229 -19.72 -1.77 -22.28
CA VAL A 229 -18.57 -1.01 -22.77
C VAL A 229 -18.10 -1.57 -24.11
N ALA A 230 -17.60 -0.71 -24.99
CA ALA A 230 -17.09 -1.11 -26.28
C ALA A 230 -15.89 -0.28 -26.78
N ILE A 231 -15.05 -0.95 -27.57
CA ILE A 231 -13.99 -0.34 -28.38
C ILE A 231 -14.29 -0.65 -29.85
N ILE A 232 -14.41 0.39 -30.67
CA ILE A 232 -14.70 0.27 -32.09
C ILE A 232 -13.48 0.83 -32.86
N PRO A 233 -12.88 0.08 -33.80
CA PRO A 233 -11.65 0.47 -34.52
C PRO A 233 -11.91 1.51 -35.63
N ARG A 234 -12.86 2.44 -35.40
CA ARG A 234 -13.21 3.56 -36.29
C ARG A 234 -13.92 4.65 -35.49
N ALA A 235 -13.87 5.88 -35.99
CA ALA A 235 -14.72 6.96 -35.51
C ALA A 235 -16.16 6.78 -36.03
N ILE A 236 -17.13 6.66 -35.13
CA ILE A 236 -18.55 6.63 -35.50
C ILE A 236 -19.14 8.04 -35.59
N GLY A 237 -20.09 8.26 -36.50
CA GLY A 237 -20.73 9.57 -36.68
C GLY A 237 -21.93 9.78 -35.74
N ALA A 238 -22.37 11.03 -35.58
CA ALA A 238 -23.46 11.42 -34.68
C ALA A 238 -24.79 10.63 -34.89
N ASP A 239 -25.13 10.26 -36.12
CA ASP A 239 -26.31 9.44 -36.40
C ASP A 239 -26.18 8.01 -35.84
N GLU A 240 -24.98 7.45 -35.85
CA GLU A 240 -24.73 6.13 -35.27
C GLU A 240 -24.72 6.20 -33.75
N VAL A 241 -24.11 7.24 -33.17
CA VAL A 241 -24.15 7.52 -31.72
C VAL A 241 -25.60 7.57 -31.24
N ARG A 242 -26.48 8.33 -31.92
CA ARG A 242 -27.91 8.41 -31.58
C ARG A 242 -28.63 7.07 -31.67
N ARG A 243 -28.32 6.24 -32.68
CA ARG A 243 -28.90 4.89 -32.79
C ARG A 243 -28.44 3.97 -31.68
N ARG A 244 -27.17 4.08 -31.27
CA ARG A 244 -26.60 3.29 -30.18
C ARG A 244 -27.17 3.70 -28.82
N PHE A 245 -27.35 5.00 -28.58
CA PHE A 245 -28.08 5.53 -27.43
C PHE A 245 -29.50 4.94 -27.35
N ALA A 246 -30.21 4.92 -28.48
CA ALA A 246 -31.57 4.41 -28.53
C ALA A 246 -31.73 2.92 -28.13
N ARG A 247 -30.65 2.12 -28.10
CA ARG A 247 -30.69 0.71 -27.67
C ARG A 247 -31.03 0.54 -26.20
N HIS A 248 -30.61 1.49 -25.36
CA HIS A 248 -30.79 1.45 -23.91
C HIS A 248 -31.30 2.80 -23.35
N ALA A 249 -32.04 3.56 -24.16
CA ALA A 249 -32.57 4.87 -23.75
C ALA A 249 -33.53 4.78 -22.54
N ASP A 250 -34.07 3.59 -22.27
CA ASP A 250 -34.81 3.28 -21.06
C ASP A 250 -33.95 3.39 -19.79
N LEU A 251 -32.66 3.06 -19.83
CA LEU A 251 -31.74 3.24 -18.70
C LEU A 251 -31.58 4.72 -18.35
N ALA A 252 -31.37 5.58 -19.35
CA ALA A 252 -31.23 7.03 -19.16
C ALA A 252 -32.52 7.72 -18.66
N ALA A 253 -33.66 7.03 -18.75
CA ALA A 253 -34.95 7.46 -18.25
C ALA A 253 -35.24 6.99 -16.81
N LEU A 254 -34.42 6.09 -16.26
CA LEU A 254 -34.54 5.69 -14.86
C LEU A 254 -34.21 6.88 -13.93
N PRO A 255 -34.85 6.94 -12.76
CA PRO A 255 -34.45 7.92 -11.75
C PRO A 255 -32.99 7.68 -11.34
N PRO A 256 -32.23 8.73 -11.01
CA PRO A 256 -30.89 8.55 -10.47
C PRO A 256 -30.93 7.70 -9.19
N GLU A 257 -30.02 6.75 -9.11
CA GLU A 257 -29.86 5.84 -7.98
C GLU A 257 -28.36 5.78 -7.66
N VAL A 258 -27.99 6.10 -6.44
CA VAL A 258 -26.62 5.91 -5.95
C VAL A 258 -26.62 4.77 -4.96
N ASP A 259 -25.57 3.95 -4.96
CA ASP A 259 -25.41 2.90 -3.96
C ASP A 259 -25.41 3.52 -2.56
N ASN A 260 -26.53 3.33 -1.87
CA ASN A 260 -26.75 3.91 -0.57
C ASN A 260 -26.32 3.03 0.61
N THR A 261 -25.60 1.95 0.32
CA THR A 261 -25.18 0.97 1.34
C THR A 261 -24.13 1.56 2.27
N LEU A 262 -24.39 1.46 3.58
CA LEU A 262 -23.42 1.80 4.61
C LEU A 262 -22.47 0.63 4.83
N GLU A 263 -21.20 0.81 4.47
CA GLU A 263 -20.14 -0.19 4.67
C GLU A 263 -18.89 0.47 5.28
N TRP A 264 -17.97 -0.34 5.79
CA TRP A 264 -16.67 0.13 6.29
C TRP A 264 -15.76 0.40 5.10
N MET A 265 -15.32 1.64 4.93
CA MET A 265 -14.20 1.98 4.05
C MET A 265 -12.87 1.60 4.73
N VAL A 266 -12.74 1.99 6.00
CA VAL A 266 -11.68 1.56 6.91
C VAL A 266 -12.35 1.02 8.17
N GLU A 267 -12.13 -0.26 8.45
CA GLU A 267 -12.64 -0.87 9.69
C GLU A 267 -12.01 -0.20 10.93
N PRO A 268 -12.71 -0.21 12.08
CA PRO A 268 -12.19 0.37 13.31
C PRO A 268 -10.81 -0.18 13.71
N PHE A 269 -9.85 0.71 13.92
CA PHE A 269 -8.49 0.43 14.37
C PHE A 269 -8.08 1.35 15.54
N LEU A 270 -7.00 1.01 16.21
CA LEU A 270 -6.55 1.63 17.46
C LEU A 270 -5.30 2.47 17.26
N CYS A 271 -5.29 3.67 17.84
CA CYS A 271 -4.13 4.56 17.87
C CYS A 271 -3.96 5.15 19.28
N TRP A 272 -2.80 5.78 19.51
CA TRP A 272 -2.54 6.63 20.67
C TRP A 272 -2.97 6.03 22.02
N PRO A 273 -2.35 4.93 22.47
CA PRO A 273 -2.63 4.41 23.80
C PRO A 273 -2.10 5.39 24.86
N ALA A 274 -2.84 5.53 25.95
CA ALA A 274 -2.39 6.16 27.18
C ALA A 274 -2.80 5.31 28.38
N THR A 275 -2.35 5.68 29.58
CA THR A 275 -2.69 4.92 30.79
C THR A 275 -4.20 4.97 31.07
N ASP A 276 -4.87 6.06 30.72
CA ASP A 276 -6.30 6.29 30.97
C ASP A 276 -7.12 6.52 29.70
N ALA A 277 -6.52 6.33 28.52
CA ALA A 277 -7.16 6.61 27.25
C ALA A 277 -6.69 5.73 26.09
N MET A 278 -7.50 5.69 25.03
CA MET A 278 -7.23 5.01 23.75
C MET A 278 -7.94 5.76 22.63
N SER A 279 -7.30 5.93 21.48
CA SER A 279 -7.97 6.46 20.29
C SER A 279 -8.51 5.33 19.39
N VAL A 280 -9.70 5.52 18.83
CA VAL A 280 -10.30 4.64 17.82
C VAL A 280 -10.65 5.47 16.59
N VAL A 281 -10.19 5.02 15.43
CA VAL A 281 -10.49 5.66 14.14
C VAL A 281 -11.19 4.66 13.23
N ALA A 282 -12.17 5.11 12.46
CA ALA A 282 -12.87 4.31 11.45
C ALA A 282 -13.38 5.20 10.31
N GLU A 283 -13.58 4.63 9.12
CA GLU A 283 -14.19 5.31 8.00
C GLU A 283 -15.33 4.48 7.40
N SER A 284 -16.46 5.12 7.12
CA SER A 284 -17.58 4.53 6.37
C SER A 284 -17.62 5.02 4.92
N THR A 285 -18.34 4.30 4.06
CA THR A 285 -18.55 4.68 2.65
C THR A 285 -19.32 6.01 2.48
N ARG A 286 -19.96 6.52 3.54
CA ARG A 286 -20.84 7.70 3.51
C ARG A 286 -20.97 8.39 4.86
N PRO A 287 -21.24 9.71 4.90
CA PRO A 287 -21.45 10.42 6.13
C PRO A 287 -22.50 9.77 7.03
N CYS A 288 -22.10 9.40 8.24
CA CYS A 288 -22.93 8.73 9.23
C CYS A 288 -22.57 9.20 10.64
N SER A 289 -23.43 8.92 11.62
CA SER A 289 -23.02 9.03 13.03
C SER A 289 -22.40 7.73 13.48
N MET A 290 -21.33 7.78 14.29
CA MET A 290 -20.72 6.60 14.89
C MET A 290 -20.80 6.64 16.41
N GLU A 291 -20.82 5.47 17.03
CA GLU A 291 -20.60 5.35 18.47
C GLU A 291 -19.64 4.21 18.82
N VAL A 292 -18.81 4.43 19.83
CA VAL A 292 -17.91 3.41 20.40
C VAL A 292 -18.46 2.95 21.74
N ARG A 293 -18.96 1.72 21.78
CA ARG A 293 -19.47 1.07 22.98
C ARG A 293 -18.34 0.32 23.67
N VAL A 294 -18.01 0.70 24.90
CA VAL A 294 -16.91 0.14 25.68
C VAL A 294 -17.45 -0.71 26.83
N ARG A 295 -16.79 -1.84 27.09
CA ARG A 295 -17.03 -2.72 28.23
C ARG A 295 -15.73 -2.99 28.96
N ASP A 296 -15.81 -3.13 30.28
CA ASP A 296 -14.66 -3.46 31.12
C ASP A 296 -14.14 -4.90 30.87
N GLU A 297 -13.06 -5.27 31.56
CA GLU A 297 -12.43 -6.60 31.43
C GLU A 297 -13.37 -7.77 31.75
N PHE A 298 -14.43 -7.53 32.53
CA PHE A 298 -15.45 -8.51 32.91
C PHE A 298 -16.65 -8.52 31.94
N GLY A 299 -16.59 -7.72 30.88
CA GLY A 299 -17.65 -7.61 29.88
C GLY A 299 -18.87 -6.80 30.34
N ARG A 300 -18.75 -6.04 31.44
CA ARG A 300 -19.81 -5.15 31.92
C ARG A 300 -19.76 -3.83 31.16
N PHE A 301 -20.92 -3.20 30.96
CA PHE A 301 -21.00 -1.88 30.35
C PHE A 301 -20.10 -0.89 31.10
N PHE A 302 -19.25 -0.18 30.35
CA PHE A 302 -18.43 0.90 30.85
C PHE A 302 -19.02 2.24 30.41
N GLU A 303 -18.93 2.55 29.11
CA GLU A 303 -19.38 3.83 28.55
C GLU A 303 -19.68 3.71 27.05
N THR A 304 -20.35 4.72 26.48
CA THR A 304 -20.51 4.86 25.02
C THR A 304 -20.17 6.28 24.59
N PHE A 305 -19.19 6.39 23.70
CA PHE A 305 -18.73 7.63 23.08
C PHE A 305 -19.45 7.80 21.74
N ARG A 306 -19.92 9.01 21.42
CA ARG A 306 -20.73 9.27 20.21
C ARG A 306 -20.18 10.44 19.43
N SER A 307 -20.24 10.36 18.11
CA SER A 307 -19.91 11.48 17.25
C SER A 307 -20.97 12.57 17.37
N GLU A 308 -20.54 13.82 17.31
CA GLU A 308 -21.45 14.97 17.30
C GLU A 308 -22.04 15.19 15.90
N GLU A 309 -21.19 15.02 14.88
CA GLU A 309 -21.53 15.25 13.49
C GLU A 309 -21.66 13.95 12.69
N ARG A 310 -22.17 14.09 11.47
CA ARG A 310 -22.22 13.01 10.48
C ARG A 310 -21.08 13.18 9.51
N GLU A 311 -20.09 12.31 9.63
CA GLU A 311 -18.88 12.32 8.80
C GLU A 311 -18.59 10.93 8.25
N LYS A 312 -17.68 10.85 7.27
CA LYS A 312 -17.19 9.56 6.76
C LYS A 312 -16.15 8.97 7.72
N ILE A 313 -15.17 9.77 8.11
CA ILE A 313 -14.11 9.42 9.05
C ILE A 313 -14.53 9.88 10.43
N HIS A 314 -14.35 9.04 11.45
CA HIS A 314 -14.58 9.40 12.85
C HIS A 314 -13.37 9.04 13.68
N GLU A 315 -12.96 9.98 14.51
CA GLU A 315 -11.97 9.80 15.56
C GLU A 315 -12.64 9.87 16.93
N PHE A 316 -12.32 8.92 17.81
CA PHE A 316 -12.77 8.91 19.19
C PHE A 316 -11.60 8.81 20.14
N ARG A 317 -11.45 9.80 21.02
CA ARG A 317 -10.60 9.70 22.21
C ARG A 317 -11.40 9.12 23.39
N ILE A 318 -11.25 7.83 23.64
CA ILE A 318 -11.88 7.13 24.76
C ILE A 318 -11.06 7.44 26.01
N THR A 319 -11.65 8.07 27.03
CA THR A 319 -10.96 8.49 28.27
C THR A 319 -11.58 7.87 29.53
N GLY A 320 -10.97 8.10 30.69
CA GLY A 320 -11.46 7.61 31.98
C GLY A 320 -11.21 6.12 32.21
N LEU A 321 -10.29 5.53 31.45
CA LEU A 321 -9.95 4.11 31.53
C LEU A 321 -8.98 3.83 32.67
N GLU A 322 -8.96 2.59 33.16
CA GLU A 322 -7.96 2.15 34.12
C GLU A 322 -6.67 1.75 33.40
N PRO A 323 -5.49 2.07 33.95
CA PRO A 323 -4.20 1.68 33.38
C PRO A 323 -3.98 0.18 33.33
N ASN A 324 -3.19 -0.26 32.35
CA ASN A 324 -2.82 -1.66 32.13
C ASN A 324 -4.02 -2.65 32.12
N THR A 325 -5.19 -2.18 31.70
CA THR A 325 -6.46 -2.91 31.82
C THR A 325 -7.02 -3.27 30.46
N LYS A 326 -7.56 -4.49 30.35
CA LYS A 326 -8.21 -4.96 29.13
C LYS A 326 -9.62 -4.38 29.04
N TYR A 327 -9.98 -3.88 27.86
CA TYR A 327 -11.35 -3.47 27.53
C TYR A 327 -11.84 -4.21 26.31
N PHE A 328 -13.17 -4.33 26.19
CA PHE A 328 -13.82 -4.67 24.94
C PHE A 328 -14.42 -3.42 24.33
N TYR A 329 -14.35 -3.30 23.01
CA TYR A 329 -14.96 -2.20 22.29
C TYR A 329 -15.71 -2.68 21.06
N ARG A 330 -16.71 -1.92 20.64
CA ARG A 330 -17.46 -2.12 19.42
C ARG A 330 -17.82 -0.75 18.84
N VAL A 331 -17.54 -0.55 17.56
CA VAL A 331 -17.97 0.64 16.82
C VAL A 331 -19.24 0.31 16.06
N VAL A 332 -20.23 1.19 16.13
CA VAL A 332 -21.49 1.06 15.41
C VAL A 332 -21.74 2.33 14.62
N ALA A 333 -21.81 2.22 13.30
CA ALA A 333 -22.14 3.31 12.40
C ALA A 333 -23.63 3.27 12.02
N ASN A 334 -24.28 4.43 11.96
CA ASN A 334 -25.72 4.54 11.74
C ASN A 334 -26.07 5.69 10.78
N VAL A 335 -26.88 5.39 9.76
CA VAL A 335 -27.49 6.43 8.89
C VAL A 335 -28.78 5.91 8.25
N GLY A 336 -29.85 6.71 8.27
CA GLY A 336 -31.07 6.41 7.50
C GLY A 336 -31.74 5.06 7.83
N GLY A 337 -31.59 4.55 9.07
CA GLY A 337 -32.11 3.24 9.48
C GLY A 337 -31.21 2.05 9.14
N GLN A 338 -30.08 2.27 8.45
CA GLN A 338 -29.01 1.29 8.33
C GLN A 338 -28.10 1.35 9.56
N GLU A 339 -27.73 0.18 10.07
CA GLU A 339 -26.74 0.00 11.13
C GLU A 339 -25.61 -0.88 10.58
N LEU A 340 -24.36 -0.47 10.82
CA LEU A 340 -23.16 -1.21 10.46
C LEU A 340 -22.35 -1.48 11.74
N ASP A 341 -22.22 -2.75 12.10
CA ASP A 341 -21.51 -3.21 13.31
C ASP A 341 -20.06 -3.60 12.97
N GLY A 342 -19.09 -2.98 13.64
CA GLY A 342 -17.65 -3.28 13.50
C GLY A 342 -17.18 -4.52 14.26
N GLY A 343 -18.09 -5.23 14.93
CA GLY A 343 -17.81 -6.41 15.73
C GLY A 343 -17.27 -6.09 17.13
N LEU A 344 -17.25 -7.10 18.01
CA LEU A 344 -16.64 -6.98 19.34
C LEU A 344 -15.13 -7.24 19.25
N LYS A 345 -14.33 -6.23 19.56
CA LYS A 345 -12.87 -6.26 19.60
C LYS A 345 -12.37 -5.97 21.01
N THR A 346 -11.06 -5.98 21.21
CA THR A 346 -10.44 -5.76 22.54
C THR A 346 -9.20 -4.91 22.41
N PHE A 347 -8.91 -4.10 23.41
CA PHE A 347 -7.62 -3.42 23.55
C PHE A 347 -7.15 -3.50 25.00
N ARG A 348 -5.89 -3.09 25.24
CA ARG A 348 -5.34 -2.89 26.58
C ARG A 348 -4.78 -1.46 26.67
N THR A 349 -5.12 -0.73 27.72
CA THR A 349 -4.55 0.59 28.01
C THR A 349 -3.06 0.51 28.34
N ALA A 350 -2.36 1.63 28.23
CA ALA A 350 -0.93 1.66 28.46
C ALA A 350 -0.57 1.22 29.89
N ALA A 351 0.54 0.50 30.01
CA ALA A 351 1.11 0.06 31.27
C ALA A 351 1.65 1.26 32.06
N ARG A 352 1.61 1.20 33.41
CA ARG A 352 2.23 2.22 34.26
C ARG A 352 3.74 2.01 34.34
N ARG A 353 4.48 3.04 34.74
CA ARG A 353 5.88 2.87 35.19
C ARG A 353 5.96 1.72 36.22
N GLY A 354 6.91 0.81 36.05
CA GLY A 354 7.12 -0.41 36.81
C GLY A 354 6.42 -1.65 36.27
N ASP A 355 5.42 -1.49 35.38
CA ASP A 355 4.68 -2.63 34.83
C ASP A 355 5.40 -3.21 33.60
N PRO A 356 5.46 -4.56 33.47
CA PRO A 356 6.02 -5.19 32.29
C PRO A 356 5.11 -5.00 31.08
N PHE A 357 5.71 -4.84 29.91
CA PHE A 357 4.98 -4.77 28.65
C PHE A 357 5.83 -5.26 27.48
N THR A 358 5.16 -5.44 26.35
CA THR A 358 5.78 -5.88 25.10
C THR A 358 5.36 -4.95 23.97
N PHE A 359 6.23 -4.72 23.01
CA PHE A 359 5.91 -3.98 21.80
C PHE A 359 6.55 -4.63 20.57
N VAL A 360 6.03 -4.29 19.41
CA VAL A 360 6.64 -4.63 18.12
C VAL A 360 7.04 -3.37 17.37
N ALA A 361 8.16 -3.44 16.65
CA ALA A 361 8.61 -2.42 15.71
C ALA A 361 8.59 -2.99 14.28
N ILE A 362 8.02 -2.21 13.36
CA ILE A 362 7.85 -2.55 11.94
C ILE A 362 8.10 -1.26 11.14
N GLY A 363 8.64 -1.34 9.93
CA GLY A 363 8.70 -0.23 8.98
C GLY A 363 8.31 -0.70 7.59
N ASP A 364 7.95 0.26 6.73
CA ASP A 364 7.91 0.07 5.28
C ASP A 364 6.91 -1.01 4.85
N THR A 365 5.67 -0.88 5.29
CA THR A 365 4.55 -1.76 4.92
C THR A 365 3.95 -1.41 3.56
N GLN A 366 4.71 -0.72 2.73
CA GLN A 366 4.37 -0.33 1.38
C GLN A 366 4.54 -1.46 0.36
N SER A 367 3.91 -1.29 -0.81
CA SER A 367 4.04 -2.12 -2.04
C SER A 367 3.66 -3.63 -2.03
N GLN A 368 3.77 -4.42 -0.94
CA GLN A 368 3.45 -5.87 -0.96
C GLN A 368 2.39 -6.33 0.07
N PRO A 369 1.09 -6.22 -0.25
CA PRO A 369 -0.02 -6.49 0.67
C PRO A 369 0.01 -7.86 1.38
N GLN A 370 0.38 -8.90 0.64
CA GLN A 370 0.42 -10.26 1.19
C GLN A 370 1.54 -10.45 2.22
N VAL A 371 2.67 -9.78 2.03
CA VAL A 371 3.78 -9.77 2.99
C VAL A 371 3.36 -8.99 4.23
N VAL A 372 2.79 -7.80 4.05
CA VAL A 372 2.29 -6.96 5.15
C VAL A 372 1.32 -7.74 6.03
N LYS A 373 0.35 -8.44 5.41
CA LYS A 373 -0.60 -9.27 6.14
C LYS A 373 0.11 -10.39 6.92
N ARG A 374 1.06 -11.06 6.28
CA ARG A 374 1.82 -12.15 6.92
C ARG A 374 2.60 -11.66 8.13
N ILE A 375 3.26 -10.52 8.02
CA ILE A 375 4.00 -9.89 9.11
C ILE A 375 3.05 -9.44 10.23
N ALA A 376 1.92 -8.82 9.90
CA ALA A 376 0.90 -8.42 10.88
C ALA A 376 0.30 -9.63 11.63
N ASP A 377 0.01 -10.73 10.93
CA ASP A 377 -0.47 -11.98 11.53
C ASP A 377 0.55 -12.51 12.56
N LEU A 378 1.83 -12.62 12.17
CA LEU A 378 2.91 -13.13 13.04
C LEU A 378 3.21 -12.19 14.22
N ALA A 379 3.25 -10.88 13.99
CA ALA A 379 3.42 -9.90 15.04
C ALA A 379 2.25 -9.99 16.06
N TYR A 380 1.02 -10.21 15.60
CA TYR A 380 -0.10 -10.41 16.51
C TYR A 380 0.01 -11.70 17.34
N GLU A 381 0.59 -12.78 16.79
CA GLU A 381 0.83 -14.04 17.51
C GLU A 381 1.73 -13.86 18.75
N THR A 382 2.62 -12.85 18.77
CA THR A 382 3.45 -12.54 19.94
C THR A 382 2.71 -11.74 21.02
N ARG A 383 1.45 -11.36 20.78
CA ARG A 383 0.58 -10.59 21.69
C ARG A 383 1.24 -9.29 22.20
N PRO A 384 1.71 -8.41 21.32
CA PRO A 384 2.29 -7.14 21.74
C PRO A 384 1.22 -6.23 22.34
N SER A 385 1.64 -5.37 23.26
CA SER A 385 0.79 -4.34 23.86
C SER A 385 0.76 -3.04 23.03
N LEU A 386 1.73 -2.86 22.14
CA LEU A 386 1.97 -1.66 21.33
C LEU A 386 2.64 -2.03 19.99
N LEU A 387 2.28 -1.33 18.92
CA LEU A 387 3.02 -1.30 17.66
C LEU A 387 3.62 0.09 17.47
N VAL A 388 4.95 0.17 17.29
CA VAL A 388 5.61 1.38 16.75
C VAL A 388 5.96 1.15 15.29
N HIS A 389 5.65 2.12 14.43
CA HIS A 389 5.88 1.99 12.98
C HIS A 389 6.86 3.05 12.47
N ALA A 390 7.92 2.62 11.80
CA ALA A 390 9.03 3.48 11.35
C ALA A 390 8.77 4.16 9.98
N GLY A 391 7.52 4.58 9.71
CA GLY A 391 7.14 5.26 8.46
C GLY A 391 6.96 4.36 7.24
N ASP A 392 6.53 4.96 6.14
CA ASP A 392 6.21 4.30 4.85
C ASP A 392 5.13 3.22 5.04
N LEU A 393 3.96 3.67 5.52
CA LEU A 393 2.77 2.85 5.72
C LEU A 393 2.14 2.49 4.36
N VAL A 394 2.21 3.42 3.41
CA VAL A 394 1.61 3.29 2.08
C VAL A 394 2.61 3.68 1.00
N THR A 395 2.43 3.16 -0.23
CA THR A 395 3.30 3.51 -1.37
C THR A 395 3.15 4.96 -1.82
N THR A 396 2.00 5.61 -1.60
CA THR A 396 1.79 7.02 -1.95
C THR A 396 0.72 7.59 -1.02
N GLY A 397 1.11 8.53 -0.17
CA GLY A 397 0.25 9.09 0.87
C GLY A 397 -0.98 9.81 0.34
N GLY A 398 -0.87 10.46 -0.82
CA GLY A 398 -2.01 11.13 -1.47
C GLY A 398 -3.01 10.19 -2.15
N ASP A 399 -2.66 8.92 -2.37
CA ASP A 399 -3.55 7.96 -3.02
C ASP A 399 -4.35 7.16 -1.98
N LYS A 400 -5.65 7.45 -1.91
CA LYS A 400 -6.61 6.77 -1.03
C LYS A 400 -6.60 5.24 -1.24
N SER A 401 -6.37 4.76 -2.46
CA SER A 401 -6.37 3.33 -2.79
C SER A 401 -5.30 2.57 -1.99
N HIS A 402 -4.11 3.17 -1.81
CA HIS A 402 -3.03 2.57 -1.04
C HIS A 402 -3.36 2.46 0.45
N TRP A 403 -4.18 3.36 0.99
CA TRP A 403 -4.68 3.24 2.36
C TRP A 403 -5.74 2.13 2.48
N VAL A 404 -6.79 2.20 1.66
CA VAL A 404 -8.03 1.41 1.86
C VAL A 404 -7.98 0.02 1.25
N ASN A 405 -7.19 -0.18 0.19
CA ASN A 405 -7.04 -1.49 -0.46
C ASN A 405 -5.77 -2.23 -0.02
N HIS A 406 -4.74 -1.48 0.41
CA HIS A 406 -3.47 -2.07 0.81
C HIS A 406 -3.25 -1.98 2.33
N PHE A 407 -2.93 -0.82 2.90
CA PHE A 407 -2.46 -0.77 4.29
C PHE A 407 -3.47 -1.31 5.31
N PHE A 408 -4.68 -0.73 5.39
CA PHE A 408 -5.64 -1.08 6.44
C PHE A 408 -6.11 -2.53 6.41
N PRO A 409 -6.53 -3.12 5.27
CA PRO A 409 -6.97 -4.51 5.23
C PRO A 409 -5.89 -5.50 5.67
N ASN A 410 -4.63 -5.21 5.35
CA ASN A 410 -3.52 -6.14 5.58
C ASN A 410 -2.91 -5.97 6.98
N MET A 411 -2.95 -4.76 7.57
CA MET A 411 -2.56 -4.55 8.97
C MET A 411 -3.65 -4.89 9.99
N ARG A 412 -4.90 -5.06 9.54
CA ARG A 412 -6.07 -5.37 10.37
C ARG A 412 -5.87 -6.49 11.41
N PRO A 413 -5.18 -7.61 11.12
CA PRO A 413 -4.94 -8.67 12.11
C PRO A 413 -4.25 -8.19 13.39
N LEU A 414 -3.54 -7.06 13.33
CA LEU A 414 -2.81 -6.46 14.43
C LEU A 414 -3.51 -5.20 14.97
N ILE A 415 -3.83 -4.24 14.11
CA ILE A 415 -4.22 -2.88 14.53
C ILE A 415 -5.67 -2.76 15.05
N ASP A 416 -6.48 -3.82 14.88
CA ASP A 416 -7.82 -3.89 15.47
C ASP A 416 -7.80 -4.25 16.98
N ARG A 417 -6.61 -4.57 17.52
CA ARG A 417 -6.41 -4.97 18.92
C ARG A 417 -5.18 -4.35 19.58
N VAL A 418 -4.22 -3.90 18.80
CA VAL A 418 -2.96 -3.31 19.24
C VAL A 418 -2.87 -1.91 18.66
N ALA A 419 -2.63 -0.91 19.50
CA ALA A 419 -2.54 0.46 19.03
C ALA A 419 -1.26 0.68 18.21
N ILE A 420 -1.40 1.33 17.05
CA ILE A 420 -0.29 1.75 16.21
C ILE A 420 0.15 3.16 16.55
N MET A 421 1.47 3.38 16.59
CA MET A 421 2.14 4.67 16.76
C MET A 421 3.18 4.85 15.64
N PRO A 422 2.82 5.49 14.51
CA PRO A 422 3.72 5.66 13.37
C PRO A 422 4.49 6.99 13.40
N VAL A 423 5.63 7.04 12.71
CA VAL A 423 6.21 8.28 12.17
C VAL A 423 5.87 8.41 10.68
N LEU A 424 6.05 9.60 10.12
CA LEU A 424 5.98 9.83 8.66
C LEU A 424 7.26 9.31 7.98
N GLY A 425 7.09 8.55 6.90
CA GLY A 425 8.12 8.27 5.91
C GLY A 425 8.01 9.18 4.69
N ASN A 426 8.88 8.98 3.71
CA ASN A 426 8.87 9.82 2.50
C ASN A 426 7.72 9.47 1.56
N HIS A 427 7.18 8.25 1.61
CA HIS A 427 6.04 7.86 0.78
C HIS A 427 4.71 8.45 1.29
N GLU A 428 4.60 8.84 2.56
CA GLU A 428 3.44 9.58 3.05
C GLU A 428 3.32 10.99 2.44
N GLN A 429 4.42 11.58 1.94
CA GLN A 429 4.45 12.87 1.22
C GLN A 429 3.84 14.06 1.97
N ASP A 430 3.74 13.97 3.31
CA ASP A 430 3.02 14.95 4.14
C ASP A 430 1.55 15.15 3.69
N ALA A 431 0.95 14.09 3.13
CA ALA A 431 -0.41 14.13 2.60
C ALA A 431 -1.46 14.20 3.71
N GLN A 432 -2.56 14.92 3.44
CA GLN A 432 -3.66 15.09 4.38
C GLN A 432 -4.25 13.76 4.87
N LEU A 433 -4.28 12.73 4.02
CA LEU A 433 -4.79 11.40 4.39
C LEU A 433 -4.06 10.77 5.58
N TYR A 434 -2.77 11.05 5.79
CA TYR A 434 -2.07 10.57 6.99
C TYR A 434 -2.73 11.15 8.25
N TYR A 435 -2.95 12.46 8.29
CA TYR A 435 -3.55 13.18 9.41
C TYR A 435 -5.05 12.90 9.57
N ASP A 436 -5.75 12.58 8.47
CA ASP A 436 -7.15 12.16 8.54
C ASP A 436 -7.31 10.80 9.26
N TYR A 437 -6.32 9.92 9.16
CA TYR A 437 -6.40 8.57 9.74
C TYR A 437 -5.64 8.41 11.07
N MET A 438 -4.53 9.11 11.25
CA MET A 438 -3.63 8.89 12.38
C MET A 438 -3.92 9.87 13.52
N SER A 439 -4.84 9.48 14.42
CA SER A 439 -5.04 10.16 15.71
C SER A 439 -3.82 9.97 16.60
N LEU A 440 -3.01 11.02 16.74
CA LEU A 440 -1.73 11.01 17.46
C LEU A 440 -1.62 12.22 18.39
N PRO A 441 -0.67 12.25 19.35
CA PRO A 441 -0.43 13.47 20.11
C PRO A 441 -0.03 14.62 19.20
N ASP A 442 -0.57 15.81 19.46
CA ASP A 442 -0.20 17.04 18.76
C ASP A 442 1.34 17.21 18.69
N PRO A 443 1.90 17.65 17.55
CA PRO A 443 1.24 17.99 16.28
C PRO A 443 1.08 16.81 15.30
N GLU A 444 1.04 15.56 15.78
CA GLU A 444 0.93 14.29 15.02
C GLU A 444 2.10 13.94 14.09
N ARG A 445 2.96 14.93 13.82
CA ARG A 445 4.12 14.81 12.94
C ARG A 445 5.37 14.32 13.67
N TRP A 446 5.64 14.89 14.84
CA TRP A 446 6.66 14.43 15.78
C TRP A 446 6.10 14.60 17.18
N TYR A 447 6.29 13.62 18.05
CA TYR A 447 5.63 13.60 19.34
C TYR A 447 6.31 12.61 20.28
N THR A 448 5.88 12.59 21.53
CA THR A 448 6.34 11.61 22.51
C THR A 448 5.16 10.99 23.23
N PHE A 449 5.36 9.76 23.69
CA PHE A 449 4.42 9.08 24.57
C PHE A 449 5.16 8.08 25.47
N SER A 450 4.53 7.73 26.58
CA SER A 450 5.05 6.76 27.55
C SER A 450 4.26 5.47 27.49
N TYR A 451 4.95 4.34 27.65
CA TYR A 451 4.33 3.04 27.84
C TYR A 451 5.18 2.21 28.80
N GLY A 452 4.62 1.80 29.94
CA GLY A 452 5.40 1.10 30.96
C GLY A 452 6.59 1.95 31.42
N ASP A 453 7.76 1.33 31.58
CA ASP A 453 9.04 2.00 31.90
C ASP A 453 9.77 2.64 30.71
N ALA A 454 9.10 2.79 29.57
CA ALA A 454 9.70 3.37 28.38
C ALA A 454 9.08 4.72 27.97
N ASP A 455 9.92 5.58 27.42
CA ASP A 455 9.50 6.74 26.61
C ASP A 455 9.91 6.55 25.15
N PHE A 456 9.00 6.92 24.26
CA PHE A 456 9.16 6.86 22.82
C PHE A 456 9.21 8.27 22.25
N PHE A 457 10.19 8.54 21.41
CA PHE A 457 10.43 9.83 20.75
C PHE A 457 10.25 9.63 19.25
N MET A 458 9.11 10.09 18.74
CA MET A 458 8.65 9.91 17.37
C MET A 458 9.08 11.13 16.55
N ILE A 459 9.90 10.93 15.54
CA ILE A 459 10.65 11.98 14.84
C ILE A 459 10.33 11.94 13.34
N ASP A 460 10.02 13.10 12.77
CA ASP A 460 9.85 13.29 11.33
C ASP A 460 11.20 13.55 10.66
N GLY A 461 11.74 12.51 10.01
CA GLY A 461 12.99 12.56 9.26
C GLY A 461 12.90 13.32 7.93
N ASN A 462 11.70 13.64 7.44
CA ASN A 462 11.48 14.39 6.20
C ASN A 462 11.69 15.91 6.40
N ARG A 463 11.83 16.36 7.64
CA ARG A 463 12.07 17.77 8.00
C ARG A 463 13.49 17.97 8.48
N SER A 464 13.94 19.22 8.46
CA SER A 464 15.31 19.55 8.87
C SER A 464 15.55 19.14 10.33
N LEU A 465 16.59 18.33 10.54
CA LEU A 465 17.10 17.92 11.85
C LEU A 465 18.45 18.57 12.20
N LYS A 466 18.86 19.59 11.43
CA LYS A 466 20.10 20.35 11.66
C LYS A 466 20.04 21.21 12.92
N ASP A 467 21.21 21.69 13.34
CA ASP A 467 21.37 22.65 14.45
C ASP A 467 20.37 23.80 14.40
N ARG A 468 19.69 24.04 15.52
CA ARG A 468 18.65 25.08 15.72
C ARG A 468 17.40 24.89 14.84
N SER A 469 17.17 23.68 14.33
CA SER A 469 15.84 23.32 13.84
C SER A 469 14.88 23.19 15.02
N GLU A 470 13.63 23.59 14.79
CA GLU A 470 12.56 23.49 15.80
C GLU A 470 12.44 22.06 16.36
N GLN A 471 12.49 21.07 15.48
CA GLN A 471 12.37 19.67 15.87
C GLN A 471 13.59 19.17 16.67
N LEU A 472 14.82 19.60 16.36
CA LEU A 472 15.99 19.23 17.16
C LEU A 472 15.96 19.87 18.56
N GLU A 473 15.52 21.13 18.65
CA GLU A 473 15.36 21.82 19.95
C GLU A 473 14.26 21.16 20.79
N TRP A 474 13.15 20.79 20.16
CA TRP A 474 12.09 19.99 20.79
C TRP A 474 12.63 18.64 21.29
N LEU A 475 13.40 17.92 20.45
CA LEU A 475 13.92 16.60 20.79
C LEU A 475 14.88 16.66 21.99
N ASP A 476 15.81 17.63 22.01
CA ASP A 476 16.73 17.82 23.15
C ASP A 476 15.96 18.11 24.44
N ALA A 477 14.92 18.96 24.37
CA ALA A 477 14.08 19.29 25.52
C ALA A 477 13.24 18.11 26.00
N ALA A 478 12.62 17.36 25.08
CA ALA A 478 11.82 16.18 25.40
C ALA A 478 12.66 15.07 26.04
N LEU A 479 13.84 14.79 25.47
CA LEU A 479 14.77 13.79 26.02
C LEU A 479 15.31 14.18 27.40
N ALA A 480 15.60 15.47 27.60
CA ALA A 480 16.05 16.00 28.89
C ALA A 480 14.98 15.92 29.97
N ALA A 481 13.70 16.02 29.60
CA ALA A 481 12.57 15.92 30.52
C ALA A 481 12.23 14.48 30.92
N SER A 482 12.68 13.50 30.15
CA SER A 482 12.37 12.08 30.37
C SER A 482 13.24 11.44 31.46
N ASP A 483 12.57 10.83 32.45
CA ASP A 483 13.13 10.02 33.52
C ASP A 483 12.92 8.51 33.30
N ALA A 484 12.43 8.10 32.12
CA ALA A 484 12.17 6.71 31.79
C ALA A 484 13.45 5.85 31.86
N GLU A 485 13.28 4.61 32.30
CA GLU A 485 14.37 3.63 32.33
C GLU A 485 14.83 3.28 30.92
N TRP A 486 13.88 3.14 29.98
CA TRP A 486 14.15 2.84 28.58
C TRP A 486 13.74 4.01 27.68
N LYS A 487 14.63 4.42 26.78
CA LYS A 487 14.37 5.50 25.83
C LYS A 487 14.53 4.99 24.41
N PHE A 488 13.49 5.14 23.60
CA PHE A 488 13.47 4.72 22.20
C PHE A 488 13.26 5.92 21.27
N ALA A 489 14.13 6.08 20.29
CA ALA A 489 13.89 7.00 19.19
C ALA A 489 13.34 6.23 17.99
N ILE A 490 12.40 6.83 17.27
CA ILE A 490 11.81 6.27 16.05
C ILE A 490 11.80 7.38 15.01
N LEU A 491 12.35 7.10 13.84
CA LEU A 491 12.36 7.97 12.67
C LEU A 491 12.30 7.12 11.42
N HIS A 492 12.01 7.70 10.25
CA HIS A 492 11.97 6.90 9.04
C HIS A 492 13.36 6.61 8.45
N GLN A 493 14.15 7.62 8.09
CA GLN A 493 15.45 7.41 7.45
C GLN A 493 16.54 6.98 8.45
N PRO A 494 17.34 5.93 8.15
CA PRO A 494 18.36 5.43 9.05
C PRO A 494 19.54 6.40 9.18
N PRO A 495 19.92 6.79 10.42
CA PRO A 495 21.17 7.51 10.63
C PRO A 495 22.35 6.68 10.17
N TRP A 496 22.35 5.36 10.40
CA TRP A 496 23.43 4.44 10.04
C TRP A 496 22.87 3.25 9.26
N THR A 497 23.43 2.98 8.08
CA THR A 497 23.09 1.82 7.25
C THR A 497 24.26 1.44 6.37
N SER A 498 24.31 0.17 5.98
CA SER A 498 25.22 -0.32 4.96
C SER A 498 24.55 -0.51 3.60
N ASP A 499 23.42 0.13 3.36
CA ASP A 499 22.78 0.16 2.05
C ASP A 499 23.77 0.43 0.89
N SER A 500 23.50 -0.23 -0.24
CA SER A 500 24.37 -0.26 -1.40
C SER A 500 24.15 0.85 -2.43
N ASN A 501 23.03 1.60 -2.41
CA ASN A 501 22.66 2.50 -3.51
C ASN A 501 22.01 3.85 -3.11
N ASP A 502 21.17 3.91 -2.07
CA ASP A 502 20.43 5.10 -1.66
C ASP A 502 21.33 6.21 -1.11
N TYR A 503 22.38 5.81 -0.39
CA TYR A 503 23.37 6.75 0.18
C TYR A 503 24.69 6.77 -0.59
N GLY A 504 24.69 6.24 -1.81
CA GLY A 504 25.80 6.17 -2.75
C GLY A 504 25.94 4.78 -3.35
N ASP A 505 26.25 4.69 -4.65
CA ASP A 505 26.46 3.42 -5.35
C ASP A 505 27.76 2.76 -4.86
N THR A 506 27.66 1.81 -3.93
CA THR A 506 28.79 1.08 -3.31
C THR A 506 29.49 0.10 -4.24
N LEU A 507 28.87 -0.25 -5.37
CA LEU A 507 29.53 -1.03 -6.43
C LEU A 507 30.50 -0.16 -7.25
N LYS A 508 30.36 1.17 -7.20
CA LYS A 508 31.18 2.12 -7.97
C LYS A 508 31.98 3.10 -7.11
N THR A 509 31.46 3.50 -5.96
CA THR A 509 31.94 4.61 -5.11
C THR A 509 31.73 4.31 -3.63
N SER A 510 32.10 5.23 -2.74
CA SER A 510 31.83 5.10 -1.31
C SER A 510 30.44 5.63 -0.95
N SER A 511 29.74 4.91 -0.06
CA SER A 511 28.49 5.38 0.56
C SER A 511 28.73 6.38 1.70
N ARG A 512 27.76 7.25 1.97
CA ARG A 512 27.69 8.10 3.18
C ARG A 512 27.34 7.30 4.44
N ARG A 513 26.94 6.03 4.26
CA ARG A 513 26.59 5.05 5.32
C ARG A 513 25.38 5.47 6.14
N GLY A 514 24.39 6.09 5.49
CA GLY A 514 23.14 6.56 6.09
C GLY A 514 22.81 8.01 5.78
N ASP A 515 21.65 8.42 6.28
CA ASP A 515 21.09 9.73 6.00
C ASP A 515 21.78 10.84 6.82
N MET A 516 22.21 11.89 6.12
CA MET A 516 22.96 12.99 6.74
C MET A 516 22.06 13.97 7.49
N ASN A 517 20.76 14.02 7.18
CA ASN A 517 19.80 14.78 7.97
C ASN A 517 19.55 14.06 9.31
N ALA A 518 19.26 12.76 9.26
CA ALA A 518 19.12 11.88 10.42
C ALA A 518 20.40 11.80 11.26
N ARG A 519 21.59 11.92 10.65
CA ARG A 519 22.86 11.94 11.40
C ARG A 519 22.97 13.12 12.36
N ASN A 520 22.26 14.23 12.13
CA ASN A 520 22.37 15.41 12.99
C ASN A 520 21.79 15.20 14.40
N ILE A 521 20.93 14.19 14.60
CA ILE A 521 20.35 13.94 15.94
C ILE A 521 21.19 12.97 16.78
N THR A 522 22.16 12.25 16.21
CA THR A 522 22.83 11.14 16.92
C THR A 522 23.53 11.60 18.19
N SER A 523 24.24 12.73 18.15
CA SER A 523 24.88 13.31 19.34
C SER A 523 23.87 13.67 20.43
N THR A 524 22.69 14.16 20.07
CA THR A 524 21.60 14.44 21.02
C THR A 524 21.04 13.16 21.62
N LEU A 525 20.81 12.11 20.82
CA LEU A 525 20.35 10.81 21.30
C LEU A 525 21.36 10.19 22.28
N GLU A 526 22.64 10.23 21.92
CA GLU A 526 23.76 9.73 22.74
C GLU A 526 23.89 10.52 24.05
N LYS A 527 23.85 11.86 24.00
CA LYS A 527 23.89 12.76 25.17
C LYS A 527 22.83 12.41 26.21
N HIS A 528 21.64 12.02 25.78
CA HIS A 528 20.50 11.75 26.66
C HIS A 528 20.28 10.26 26.98
N GLY A 529 21.21 9.39 26.55
CA GLY A 529 21.20 7.97 26.87
C GLY A 529 20.06 7.20 26.22
N VAL A 530 19.72 7.51 24.96
CA VAL A 530 18.77 6.72 24.17
C VAL A 530 19.33 5.31 23.95
N ASP A 531 18.48 4.30 24.17
CA ASP A 531 18.90 2.90 24.13
C ASP A 531 18.97 2.37 22.71
N ILE A 532 17.84 2.49 22.00
CA ILE A 532 17.67 1.99 20.64
C ILE A 532 16.99 3.08 19.80
N CYS A 533 17.51 3.29 18.60
CA CYS A 533 16.92 4.12 17.57
C CYS A 533 16.44 3.23 16.43
N PHE A 534 15.12 3.15 16.22
CA PHE A 534 14.50 2.37 15.16
C PHE A 534 14.26 3.22 13.91
N SER A 535 14.62 2.67 12.75
CA SER A 535 14.40 3.27 11.44
C SER A 535 13.81 2.31 10.42
N GLY A 536 13.25 2.86 9.35
CA GLY A 536 12.75 2.16 8.16
C GLY A 536 13.60 2.49 6.93
N HIS A 537 12.93 2.79 5.82
CA HIS A 537 13.43 3.32 4.55
C HIS A 537 14.26 2.34 3.72
N VAL A 538 15.39 1.90 4.26
CA VAL A 538 16.26 0.92 3.58
C VAL A 538 15.67 -0.45 3.83
N HIS A 539 15.11 -1.09 2.79
CA HIS A 539 14.27 -2.31 2.87
C HIS A 539 15.05 -3.57 3.25
N ASP A 540 15.66 -3.58 4.42
CA ASP A 540 16.39 -4.68 5.02
C ASP A 540 16.24 -4.69 6.54
N TYR A 541 16.95 -5.62 7.19
CA TYR A 541 17.25 -5.55 8.60
C TYR A 541 18.73 -5.22 8.80
N GLU A 542 19.01 -4.19 9.59
CA GLU A 542 20.34 -3.91 10.11
C GLU A 542 20.31 -3.56 11.60
N ARG A 543 21.30 -4.04 12.35
CA ARG A 543 21.53 -3.62 13.73
C ARG A 543 23.00 -3.33 13.97
N THR A 544 23.29 -2.19 14.56
CA THR A 544 24.66 -1.77 14.88
C THR A 544 25.14 -2.34 16.21
N PHE A 545 26.45 -2.26 16.46
CA PHE A 545 26.95 -2.19 17.83
C PHE A 545 26.51 -0.86 18.48
N PRO A 546 26.62 -0.69 19.81
CA PRO A 546 26.45 0.61 20.44
C PRO A 546 27.45 1.64 19.89
N LEU A 547 26.96 2.81 19.51
CA LEU A 547 27.78 3.88 18.92
C LEU A 547 27.78 5.13 19.80
N ILE A 548 28.93 5.80 19.85
CA ILE A 548 29.10 7.18 20.33
C ILE A 548 29.97 7.91 19.30
N ASP A 549 29.51 9.04 18.77
CA ASP A 549 30.22 9.81 17.73
C ASP A 549 30.63 8.95 16.51
N GLY A 550 29.84 7.92 16.21
CA GLY A 550 30.09 6.96 15.13
C GLY A 550 31.11 5.86 15.42
N ASP A 551 31.75 5.87 16.59
CA ASP A 551 32.67 4.82 17.02
C ASP A 551 31.94 3.73 17.80
N VAL A 552 32.35 2.48 17.58
CA VAL A 552 31.84 1.32 18.34
C VAL A 552 32.41 1.35 19.75
N VAL A 553 31.52 1.39 20.74
CA VAL A 553 31.88 1.40 22.16
C VAL A 553 31.49 0.09 22.86
N PRO A 554 32.14 -0.27 23.99
CA PRO A 554 31.68 -1.33 24.87
C PRO A 554 30.21 -1.18 25.27
N TRP A 555 29.52 -2.31 25.47
CA TRP A 555 28.09 -2.31 25.76
C TRP A 555 27.72 -1.52 27.02
N ASP A 556 28.60 -1.56 28.04
CA ASP A 556 28.48 -0.91 29.34
C ASP A 556 28.85 0.58 29.36
N GLU A 557 29.34 1.13 28.25
CA GLU A 557 29.60 2.57 28.07
C GLU A 557 28.37 3.35 27.58
N GLY A 558 27.28 2.68 27.20
CA GLY A 558 25.97 3.33 27.02
C GLY A 558 25.73 4.12 25.73
N GLY A 559 26.34 3.75 24.59
CA GLY A 559 26.06 4.37 23.27
C GLY A 559 24.72 3.96 22.61
N VAL A 560 24.24 4.63 21.58
CA VAL A 560 22.95 4.30 20.94
C VAL A 560 23.10 3.07 20.03
N ILE A 561 22.13 2.14 20.08
CA ILE A 561 22.03 1.05 19.11
C ILE A 561 21.06 1.48 18.00
N TYR A 562 21.47 1.43 16.75
CA TYR A 562 20.61 1.75 15.62
C TYR A 562 20.09 0.46 14.99
N VAL A 563 18.79 0.41 14.71
CA VAL A 563 18.10 -0.74 14.14
C VAL A 563 17.26 -0.29 12.95
N THR A 564 17.66 -0.66 11.74
CA THR A 564 16.80 -0.60 10.55
C THR A 564 15.90 -1.82 10.55
N THR A 565 14.57 -1.60 10.55
CA THR A 565 13.53 -2.63 10.63
C THR A 565 12.50 -2.49 9.51
N ALA A 566 12.96 -2.24 8.29
CA ALA A 566 12.16 -1.91 7.11
C ALA A 566 11.63 -3.14 6.33
N GLY A 567 11.42 -4.26 7.03
CA GLY A 567 11.04 -5.53 6.42
C GLY A 567 9.54 -5.73 6.26
N GLY A 568 8.70 -4.71 6.47
CA GLY A 568 7.25 -4.85 6.60
C GLY A 568 6.52 -5.22 5.30
N GLY A 569 7.03 -4.80 4.15
CA GLY A 569 6.39 -5.01 2.85
C GLY A 569 7.12 -4.43 1.64
N GLY A 570 8.02 -3.46 1.82
CA GLY A 570 8.81 -2.88 0.74
C GLY A 570 9.70 -3.88 -0.01
N SER A 571 10.13 -3.55 -1.23
CA SER A 571 10.98 -4.45 -2.01
C SER A 571 12.38 -4.53 -1.42
N LEU A 572 12.84 -5.73 -1.04
CA LEU A 572 14.08 -5.88 -0.28
C LEU A 572 15.32 -5.37 -1.03
N GLU A 573 16.15 -4.61 -0.33
CA GLU A 573 17.39 -3.99 -0.82
C GLU A 573 18.64 -4.81 -0.49
N ASP A 574 19.77 -4.44 -1.08
CA ASP A 574 21.06 -5.13 -0.93
C ASP A 574 22.07 -4.27 -0.16
N PHE A 575 22.96 -4.94 0.57
CA PHE A 575 24.02 -4.31 1.35
C PHE A 575 25.26 -3.97 0.51
N ASP A 576 26.06 -3.04 1.02
CA ASP A 576 27.44 -2.78 0.62
C ASP A 576 28.19 -4.12 0.53
N PRO A 577 28.81 -4.43 -0.63
CA PRO A 577 29.62 -5.65 -0.79
C PRO A 577 30.76 -5.76 0.22
N ALA A 578 31.22 -4.63 0.77
CA ALA A 578 32.19 -4.57 1.84
C ALA A 578 31.49 -4.44 3.21
N ASN A 579 31.99 -5.18 4.20
CA ASN A 579 31.42 -5.09 5.54
C ASN A 579 31.66 -3.71 6.17
N THR A 580 30.68 -3.22 6.94
CA THR A 580 30.79 -1.98 7.71
C THR A 580 31.32 -2.27 9.11
N THR A 581 32.07 -1.33 9.68
CA THR A 581 32.69 -1.51 11.02
C THR A 581 31.69 -1.36 12.16
N PHE A 582 30.61 -0.60 11.94
CA PHE A 582 29.56 -0.38 12.93
C PHE A 582 28.48 -1.47 12.92
N GLY A 583 28.33 -2.22 11.82
CA GLY A 583 27.28 -3.22 11.65
C GLY A 583 27.54 -4.48 12.47
N HIS A 584 26.56 -4.88 13.29
CA HIS A 584 26.64 -6.10 14.10
C HIS A 584 25.86 -7.27 13.47
N ARG A 585 24.65 -6.99 12.95
CA ARG A 585 23.78 -7.97 12.29
C ARG A 585 23.11 -7.34 11.08
N LYS A 586 22.95 -8.14 10.03
CA LYS A 586 22.32 -7.76 8.76
C LYS A 586 21.52 -8.93 8.22
N ALA A 587 20.33 -8.68 7.70
CA ALA A 587 19.52 -9.71 7.03
C ALA A 587 18.63 -9.09 5.96
N ARG A 588 18.72 -9.60 4.73
CA ARG A 588 17.82 -9.23 3.64
C ARG A 588 16.58 -10.11 3.66
N ARG A 589 15.59 -9.75 4.49
CA ARG A 589 14.36 -10.52 4.74
C ARG A 589 13.21 -9.62 5.14
N HIS A 590 12.00 -10.07 4.88
CA HIS A 590 10.81 -9.49 5.51
C HIS A 590 10.77 -9.90 6.98
N HIS A 591 10.42 -8.99 7.86
CA HIS A 591 10.52 -9.24 9.30
C HIS A 591 9.73 -8.23 10.13
N PHE A 592 9.62 -8.53 11.41
CA PHE A 592 9.30 -7.58 12.46
C PHE A 592 10.26 -7.78 13.64
N VAL A 593 10.36 -6.75 14.49
CA VAL A 593 11.10 -6.82 15.75
C VAL A 593 10.11 -6.88 16.91
N TYR A 594 10.30 -7.81 17.82
CA TYR A 594 9.62 -7.91 19.10
C TYR A 594 10.54 -7.45 20.22
N CYS A 595 10.01 -6.65 21.13
CA CYS A 595 10.68 -6.18 22.33
C CYS A 595 9.81 -6.49 23.57
N GLY A 596 10.41 -7.13 24.59
CA GLY A 596 9.80 -7.32 25.91
C GLY A 596 10.58 -6.56 26.97
N ILE A 597 9.88 -5.81 27.83
CA ILE A 597 10.50 -5.02 28.91
C ILE A 597 9.91 -5.46 30.24
N HIS A 598 10.79 -5.81 31.19
CA HIS A 598 10.43 -6.10 32.57
C HIS A 598 11.64 -5.97 33.50
N ASP A 599 11.47 -5.39 34.68
CA ASP A 599 12.48 -5.41 35.77
C ASP A 599 13.91 -5.02 35.32
N GLY A 600 14.09 -3.89 34.62
CA GLY A 600 15.42 -3.50 34.15
C GLY A 600 15.98 -4.34 33.01
N ILE A 601 15.20 -5.23 32.40
CA ILE A 601 15.61 -6.10 31.30
C ILE A 601 14.79 -5.77 30.05
N LEU A 602 15.50 -5.64 28.92
CA LEU A 602 14.92 -5.57 27.57
C LEU A 602 15.34 -6.82 26.80
N GLU A 603 14.37 -7.61 26.36
CA GLU A 603 14.54 -8.71 25.41
C GLU A 603 14.15 -8.25 24.01
N PHE A 604 15.03 -8.45 23.04
CA PHE A 604 14.87 -8.07 21.65
C PHE A 604 14.96 -9.31 20.77
N GLN A 605 14.03 -9.45 19.82
CA GLN A 605 13.95 -10.59 18.91
C GLN A 605 13.53 -10.12 17.51
N ALA A 606 14.31 -10.44 16.48
CA ALA A 606 13.92 -10.22 15.09
C ALA A 606 13.46 -11.53 14.44
N MET A 607 12.25 -11.53 13.89
CA MET A 607 11.59 -12.71 13.33
C MET A 607 11.21 -12.49 11.87
N ASP A 608 11.55 -13.44 11.01
CA ASP A 608 11.26 -13.36 9.57
C ASP A 608 9.80 -13.69 9.24
N GLU A 609 9.40 -13.54 7.97
CA GLU A 609 8.04 -13.80 7.50
C GLU A 609 7.59 -15.28 7.61
N ASN A 610 8.50 -16.18 8.00
CA ASN A 610 8.22 -17.58 8.32
C ASN A 610 8.12 -17.84 9.83
N GLY A 611 8.21 -16.80 10.66
CA GLY A 611 8.23 -16.89 12.12
C GLY A 611 9.56 -17.40 12.68
N ARG A 612 10.66 -17.35 11.89
CA ARG A 612 11.97 -17.81 12.36
C ARG A 612 12.74 -16.67 12.99
N LEU A 613 13.18 -16.89 14.21
CA LEU A 613 14.10 -16.00 14.91
C LEU A 613 15.46 -16.01 14.20
N PHE A 614 15.96 -14.83 13.83
CA PHE A 614 17.28 -14.70 13.19
C PHE A 614 18.21 -13.71 13.89
N ASP A 615 17.68 -12.88 14.79
CA ASP A 615 18.50 -12.06 15.68
C ASP A 615 17.91 -11.95 17.08
N VAL A 616 18.80 -11.85 18.07
CA VAL A 616 18.47 -11.70 19.49
C VAL A 616 19.42 -10.74 20.18
N LEU A 617 18.91 -10.02 21.16
CA LEU A 617 19.67 -9.19 22.09
C LEU A 617 18.94 -9.16 23.44
N SER A 618 19.67 -9.22 24.55
CA SER A 618 19.12 -8.89 25.87
C SER A 618 19.98 -7.81 26.50
N LEU A 619 19.35 -6.72 26.91
CA LEU A 619 19.96 -5.62 27.64
C LEU A 619 19.52 -5.66 29.10
N ASP A 620 20.42 -5.36 30.01
CA ASP A 620 20.20 -5.35 31.47
C ASP A 620 20.67 -3.99 32.01
N LYS A 621 19.80 -3.32 32.77
CA LYS A 621 20.04 -2.03 33.44
C LYS A 621 19.91 -2.12 34.96
N ARG A 622 19.75 -3.31 35.55
CA ARG A 622 19.47 -3.46 36.99
C ARG A 622 20.61 -3.00 37.91
N ASP A 623 21.85 -2.92 37.40
CA ASP A 623 22.99 -2.36 38.12
C ASP A 623 23.19 -0.85 37.87
N GLY A 624 22.23 -0.20 37.19
CA GLY A 624 22.27 1.21 36.83
C GLY A 624 23.08 1.52 35.57
N ARG A 625 23.63 0.52 34.87
CA ARG A 625 24.29 0.67 33.57
C ARG A 625 23.71 -0.30 32.57
N ARG A 626 23.51 0.14 31.33
CA ARG A 626 23.07 -0.76 30.27
C ARG A 626 24.20 -1.71 29.90
N SER A 627 24.01 -3.01 30.02
CA SER A 627 24.95 -4.04 29.57
C SER A 627 24.22 -5.16 28.82
N VAL A 628 24.95 -6.08 28.18
CA VAL A 628 24.32 -7.29 27.63
C VAL A 628 24.07 -8.26 28.77
N ALA A 629 22.84 -8.77 28.90
CA ALA A 629 22.50 -9.80 29.87
C ALA A 629 23.31 -11.06 29.57
N ARG A 630 24.40 -11.28 30.31
CA ARG A 630 25.15 -12.53 30.24
C ARG A 630 24.43 -13.53 31.12
N ALA A 631 23.89 -14.60 30.52
CA ALA A 631 23.56 -15.79 31.29
C ALA A 631 24.79 -16.11 32.14
N ALA A 632 24.62 -16.20 33.46
CA ALA A 632 25.68 -16.66 34.34
C ALA A 632 26.06 -18.07 33.86
N ARG A 633 27.11 -18.14 33.04
CA ARG A 633 27.79 -19.40 32.76
C ARG A 633 28.52 -19.72 34.06
N GLU A 634 27.84 -20.39 34.99
CA GLU A 634 28.54 -21.16 36.01
C GLU A 634 29.51 -22.07 35.25
N GLY A 635 30.79 -21.77 35.39
CA GLY A 635 31.83 -22.29 34.51
C GLY A 635 31.89 -23.81 34.59
N VAL A 636 31.71 -24.47 33.45
CA VAL A 636 32.46 -25.69 33.21
C VAL A 636 33.86 -25.23 32.81
N GLU A 637 34.80 -25.30 33.75
CA GLU A 637 36.23 -25.24 33.44
C GLU A 637 36.54 -26.35 32.43
N ILE A 638 36.60 -26.00 31.14
CA ILE A 638 37.31 -26.82 30.18
C ILE A 638 38.79 -26.46 30.38
N ALA A 639 39.45 -27.19 31.27
CA ALA A 639 40.90 -27.13 31.41
C ALA A 639 41.53 -27.19 30.00
N PRO A 640 42.50 -26.32 29.67
CA PRO A 640 43.11 -26.32 28.36
C PRO A 640 43.79 -27.66 28.14
N ARG A 641 43.20 -28.53 27.31
CA ARG A 641 43.93 -29.67 26.77
C ARG A 641 45.01 -29.11 25.88
N THR A 642 46.27 -29.31 26.30
CA THR A 642 47.46 -29.04 25.51
C THR A 642 47.27 -29.68 24.12
N PRO A 643 47.38 -28.92 23.02
CA PRO A 643 47.23 -29.48 21.69
C PRO A 643 48.36 -30.48 21.45
N THR A 644 48.02 -31.77 21.39
CA THR A 644 48.95 -32.79 20.93
C THR A 644 48.89 -32.82 19.42
N TRP A 645 49.83 -32.12 18.78
CA TRP A 645 50.12 -32.27 17.36
C TRP A 645 50.66 -33.67 17.10
N ARG A 646 49.77 -34.63 16.90
CA ARG A 646 50.06 -35.90 16.24
C ARG A 646 48.81 -36.33 15.49
N ASP A 647 48.70 -35.83 14.28
CA ASP A 647 48.16 -36.57 13.14
C ASP A 647 48.71 -35.89 11.88
N ALA A 648 49.98 -36.21 11.59
CA ALA A 648 50.48 -36.06 10.23
C ALA A 648 49.77 -37.15 9.40
N PRO A 649 49.17 -36.83 8.25
CA PRO A 649 48.66 -37.86 7.36
C PRO A 649 49.87 -38.63 6.82
N ALA A 650 49.92 -39.92 7.14
CA ALA A 650 50.60 -40.86 6.30
C ALA A 650 49.70 -41.09 5.07
N ASP A 651 50.37 -41.13 3.91
CA ASP A 651 49.88 -41.52 2.57
C ASP A 651 49.42 -40.36 1.68
#